data_AF-A0A9N9CU57-F1
#
_entry.id   AF-A0A9N9CU57-F1
#
_cell.length_a   1.000
_cell.length_b   1.000
_cell.length_c   1.000
_cell.angle_alpha   90.00
_cell.angle_beta   90.00
_cell.angle_gamma   90.00
#
_symmetry.space_group_name_H-M   'P 1'
#
loop_
_entity.id
_entity.type
_entity.pdbx_description
1 polymer ?
#
loop_
_entity_poly.entity_id
_entity_poly.type
_entity_poly.pdbx_seq_one_letter_code
_entity_poly.pdbx_strand_id
1 'polypeptide(L)'
;MTDNKDYSQEVEKLLKKFNIEEFNYSQCENRQPIARGGFSLIYSIVYHGKSYALKCLNNNLGYDDKSFKLLEREGLREKTVANIPSNYVNLYKKCWSFEPSQRPTIDFVLNELEKLQTEDVTYIEHELFIDQFSLNKGRNFDNKDFVPKIAAIIGNNGYLEKEKINLSVPIIFLPKESGIETQCNDVKILIPILSLHYQCDAIEEFVQDIRDVLEHLDSTERSRMLKEKFDHYGNYIVTSATVGGVITIKDWSKIDDVSRSRLKTYLQWSIEYAKGIRLKNFEDAEIDDLNLHIDSKNVQNAGNLYKWIKDLYNYKCLEIISYEKFKPTYQLLPEDLIQKTFEFCNFEHTDDSEIISRIHSQYDKKSGLEWVTSPQLPLMLYICDWIQDNSLQYGVILRRSKFGRAKKAAFKFLKEPKITRINKITVILTQPKTRQEAYLLENGIILKEEDGIELEKIPFTEHILDVPLEDFKNSKKQFSNAIYCQIIFHTIKISFDISDIEYLQEFSNAVDLTRQDQNQLSQNKNLCKLFGDDYGHLLPRTLTLGGVLSKKYISNNHPTDIPTQRLDLKDNDPGAHHKIEQVLETWNKEFKDVNTFYFLNNDGDVIYRNNIGDWMKTLAAEPKSWSIVSSEDWMQIYKVLKKK
;
A
#
# COMPACT_ATOMS: atom_id res chain seq x y z
N MET A 1 53.66 3.18 7.29
CA MET A 1 53.36 1.81 7.77
C MET A 1 52.05 1.91 8.54
N THR A 2 50.94 1.59 7.90
CA THR A 2 49.61 1.49 8.52
C THR A 2 49.45 0.05 9.01
N ASP A 3 49.25 -0.13 10.32
CA ASP A 3 48.92 -1.42 10.93
C ASP A 3 47.75 -2.06 10.19
N ASN A 4 48.00 -3.18 9.52
CA ASN A 4 46.96 -3.97 8.88
C ASN A 4 46.28 -4.79 9.98
N LYS A 5 45.23 -4.22 10.58
CA LYS A 5 44.47 -4.85 11.66
C LYS A 5 43.85 -6.15 11.15
N ASP A 6 44.25 -7.29 11.71
CA ASP A 6 43.68 -8.59 11.36
C ASP A 6 42.33 -8.77 12.07
N TYR A 7 41.27 -8.43 11.34
CA TYR A 7 39.89 -8.54 11.84
C TYR A 7 39.49 -9.99 12.13
N SER A 8 40.17 -11.00 11.59
CA SER A 8 39.87 -12.41 11.86
C SER A 8 40.11 -12.74 13.34
N GLN A 9 41.23 -12.28 13.90
CA GLN A 9 41.55 -12.46 15.32
C GLN A 9 40.58 -11.69 16.24
N GLU A 10 40.14 -10.52 15.81
CA GLU A 10 39.19 -9.70 16.57
C GLU A 10 37.78 -10.31 16.57
N VAL A 11 37.37 -10.94 15.46
CA VAL A 11 36.11 -11.70 15.39
C VAL A 11 36.18 -12.92 16.30
N GLU A 12 37.28 -13.69 16.31
CA GLU A 12 37.45 -14.81 17.24
C GLU A 12 37.37 -14.38 18.71
N LYS A 13 37.96 -13.23 19.07
CA LYS A 13 37.85 -12.66 20.42
C LYS A 13 36.39 -12.30 20.76
N LEU A 14 35.65 -11.71 19.83
CA LEU A 14 34.22 -11.41 20.01
C LEU A 14 33.37 -12.68 20.18
N LEU A 15 33.59 -13.69 19.33
CA LEU A 15 32.87 -14.96 19.41
C LEU A 15 33.11 -15.65 20.77
N LYS A 16 34.36 -15.66 21.25
CA LYS A 16 34.70 -16.17 22.59
C LYS A 16 34.09 -15.33 23.71
N LYS A 17 34.15 -13.99 23.61
CA LYS A 17 33.56 -13.06 24.60
C LYS A 17 32.06 -13.28 24.78
N PHE A 18 31.34 -13.59 23.71
CA PHE A 18 29.90 -13.80 23.72
C PHE A 18 29.47 -15.27 23.82
N ASN A 19 30.43 -16.19 24.01
CA ASN A 19 30.19 -17.64 24.06
C ASN A 19 29.37 -18.15 22.88
N ILE A 20 29.70 -17.69 21.66
CA ILE A 20 29.00 -18.05 20.44
C ILE A 20 29.63 -19.33 19.87
N GLU A 21 28.81 -20.37 19.72
CA GLU A 21 29.21 -21.63 19.09
C GLU A 21 29.30 -21.49 17.57
N GLU A 22 30.30 -22.15 16.97
CA GLU A 22 30.50 -22.19 15.52
C GLU A 22 29.82 -23.44 14.93
N PHE A 23 29.13 -23.26 13.80
CA PHE A 23 28.47 -24.34 13.08
C PHE A 23 28.91 -24.35 11.62
N ASN A 24 29.11 -25.55 11.07
CA ASN A 24 29.47 -25.70 9.67
C ASN A 24 28.23 -25.46 8.79
N TYR A 25 28.19 -24.30 8.14
CA TYR A 25 27.09 -23.90 7.26
C TYR A 25 26.79 -24.90 6.13
N SER A 26 27.77 -25.67 5.67
CA SER A 26 27.56 -26.66 4.59
C SER A 26 26.66 -27.85 4.99
N GLN A 27 26.41 -28.03 6.28
CA GLN A 27 25.56 -29.10 6.83
C GLN A 27 24.09 -28.67 7.00
N CYS A 28 23.73 -27.45 6.59
CA CYS A 28 22.37 -26.93 6.71
C CYS A 28 21.51 -27.31 5.50
N GLU A 29 20.31 -27.82 5.75
CA GLU A 29 19.35 -28.24 4.73
C GLU A 29 18.08 -27.35 4.71
N ASN A 30 17.26 -27.45 3.66
CA ASN A 30 15.94 -26.81 3.54
C ASN A 30 15.93 -25.28 3.80
N ARG A 31 16.83 -24.57 3.14
CA ARG A 31 16.97 -23.13 3.26
C ARG A 31 15.80 -22.40 2.60
N GLN A 32 14.96 -21.74 3.39
CA GLN A 32 13.85 -20.93 2.90
C GLN A 32 13.90 -19.53 3.54
N PRO A 33 13.83 -18.43 2.77
CA PRO A 33 13.75 -17.09 3.36
C PRO A 33 12.41 -16.93 4.09
N ILE A 34 12.45 -16.50 5.36
CA ILE A 34 11.25 -16.35 6.20
C ILE A 34 11.01 -14.91 6.66
N ALA A 35 12.03 -14.05 6.66
CA ALA A 35 11.87 -12.63 6.96
C ALA A 35 13.03 -11.81 6.39
N ARG A 36 12.79 -10.53 6.09
CA ARG A 36 13.82 -9.59 5.64
C ARG A 36 13.71 -8.29 6.44
N GLY A 37 14.81 -7.86 7.02
CA GLY A 37 14.96 -6.54 7.65
C GLY A 37 15.87 -5.63 6.84
N GLY A 38 16.02 -4.38 7.27
CA GLY A 38 16.86 -3.38 6.57
C GLY A 38 18.35 -3.77 6.43
N PHE A 39 18.85 -4.69 7.27
CA PHE A 39 20.27 -5.06 7.32
C PHE A 39 20.53 -6.57 7.31
N SER A 40 19.49 -7.40 7.25
CA SER A 40 19.63 -8.85 7.32
C SER A 40 18.50 -9.60 6.65
N LEU A 41 18.80 -10.81 6.17
CA LEU A 41 17.83 -11.77 5.66
C LEU A 41 17.79 -12.97 6.59
N ILE A 42 16.60 -13.35 7.06
CA ILE A 42 16.40 -14.51 7.92
C ILE A 42 15.96 -15.69 7.07
N TYR A 43 16.66 -16.80 7.21
CA TYR A 43 16.31 -18.08 6.61
C TYR A 43 15.80 -19.05 7.68
N SER A 44 14.78 -19.83 7.37
CA SER A 44 14.58 -21.11 8.04
C SER A 44 15.58 -22.11 7.47
N ILE A 45 16.25 -22.86 8.34
CA ILE A 45 17.15 -23.95 7.99
C ILE A 45 16.88 -25.16 8.90
N VAL A 46 17.28 -26.34 8.46
CA VAL A 46 17.34 -27.55 9.29
C VAL A 46 18.80 -27.91 9.53
N TYR A 47 19.17 -28.10 10.78
CA TYR A 47 20.51 -28.54 11.20
C TYR A 47 20.37 -29.68 12.21
N HIS A 48 20.96 -30.85 11.91
CA HIS A 48 20.80 -32.10 12.69
C HIS A 48 19.34 -32.42 13.08
N GLY A 49 18.41 -32.26 12.14
CA GLY A 49 16.98 -32.59 12.34
C GLY A 49 16.19 -31.57 13.18
N LYS A 50 16.81 -30.45 13.58
CA LYS A 50 16.14 -29.35 14.30
C LYS A 50 16.09 -28.10 13.43
N SER A 51 14.97 -27.38 13.47
CA SER A 51 14.79 -26.13 12.71
C SER A 51 15.38 -24.94 13.44
N TYR A 52 16.08 -24.09 12.69
CA TYR A 52 16.69 -22.86 13.18
C TYR A 52 16.36 -21.67 12.28
N ALA A 53 16.30 -20.49 12.87
CA ALA A 53 16.28 -19.23 12.14
C ALA A 53 17.72 -18.73 11.97
N LEU A 54 18.22 -18.75 10.74
CA LEU A 54 19.55 -18.26 10.37
C LEU A 54 19.46 -16.81 9.91
N LYS A 55 20.02 -15.89 10.70
CA LYS A 55 20.15 -14.47 10.34
C LYS A 55 21.42 -14.25 9.51
N CYS A 56 21.24 -13.97 8.23
CA CYS A 56 22.32 -13.55 7.34
C CYS A 56 22.44 -12.03 7.39
N LEU A 57 23.55 -11.51 7.93
CA LEU A 57 23.90 -10.09 7.77
C LEU A 57 24.32 -9.89 6.30
N ASN A 58 23.90 -8.79 5.65
CA ASN A 58 24.05 -8.61 4.20
C ASN A 58 25.46 -8.96 3.67
N ASN A 59 25.49 -9.78 2.61
CA ASN A 59 26.71 -10.28 1.96
C ASN A 59 27.48 -9.16 1.27
N ASN A 60 28.49 -8.65 1.97
CA ASN A 60 29.74 -8.00 1.51
C ASN A 60 30.28 -7.14 2.66
N LEU A 61 30.38 -7.71 3.88
CA LEU A 61 31.12 -7.04 4.95
C LEU A 61 32.58 -6.98 4.50
N GLY A 62 33.02 -5.81 4.03
CA GLY A 62 34.45 -5.53 3.99
C GLY A 62 34.97 -5.65 5.42
N TYR A 63 36.11 -6.30 5.64
CA TYR A 63 36.75 -6.30 6.95
C TYR A 63 37.33 -4.90 7.22
N ASP A 64 36.45 -3.98 7.60
CA ASP A 64 36.73 -2.62 7.99
C ASP A 64 36.14 -2.34 9.39
N ASP A 65 36.61 -1.25 10.03
CA ASP A 65 36.19 -0.91 11.38
C ASP A 65 34.67 -0.63 11.48
N LYS A 66 34.01 -0.25 10.39
CA LYS A 66 32.56 0.00 10.37
C LYS A 66 31.77 -1.30 10.44
N SER A 67 32.19 -2.29 9.67
CA SER A 67 31.61 -3.64 9.62
C SER A 67 31.86 -4.40 10.92
N PHE A 68 33.06 -4.26 11.49
CA PHE A 68 33.39 -4.83 12.79
C PHE A 68 32.57 -4.22 13.93
N LYS A 69 32.41 -2.89 13.97
CA LYS A 69 31.52 -2.21 14.94
C LYS A 69 30.06 -2.65 14.80
N LEU A 70 29.60 -2.93 13.59
CA LEU A 70 28.26 -3.46 13.35
C LEU A 70 28.11 -4.88 13.91
N LEU A 71 29.09 -5.75 13.64
CA LEU A 71 29.13 -7.12 14.19
C LEU A 71 29.16 -7.09 15.73
N GLU A 72 29.97 -6.21 16.32
CA GLU A 72 30.02 -5.99 17.77
C GLU A 72 28.67 -5.49 18.30
N ARG A 73 28.02 -4.54 17.61
CA ARG A 73 26.70 -4.01 17.99
C ARG A 73 25.60 -5.08 17.96
N GLU A 74 25.62 -5.99 16.98
CA GLU A 74 24.66 -7.10 16.95
C GLU A 74 24.87 -8.09 18.12
N GLY A 75 26.09 -8.20 18.65
CA GLY A 75 26.39 -8.94 19.89
C GLY A 75 26.08 -8.17 21.18
N LEU A 76 25.93 -6.84 21.11
CA LEU A 76 25.64 -5.97 22.25
C LEU A 76 24.12 -5.80 22.41
N ARG A 77 23.58 -6.31 23.53
CA ARG A 77 22.21 -6.04 23.94
C ARG A 77 22.04 -4.56 24.31
N GLU A 78 20.82 -4.04 24.17
CA GLU A 78 20.51 -2.66 24.53
C GLU A 78 20.89 -2.37 26.00
N LYS A 79 21.52 -1.22 26.24
CA LYS A 79 21.72 -0.70 27.59
C LYS A 79 20.42 -0.11 28.08
N THR A 80 20.05 -0.40 29.33
CA THR A 80 18.91 0.24 30.00
C THR A 80 19.04 1.76 29.92
N VAL A 81 18.08 2.42 29.28
CA VAL A 81 17.96 3.88 29.29
C VAL A 81 17.27 4.29 30.60
N ALA A 82 17.64 5.44 31.16
CA ALA A 82 16.98 5.99 32.34
C ALA A 82 15.47 6.19 32.09
N ASN A 83 14.66 6.06 33.13
CA ASN A 83 13.19 6.22 33.13
C ASN A 83 12.38 5.11 32.42
N ILE A 84 12.96 3.94 32.15
CA ILE A 84 12.17 2.76 31.75
C ILE A 84 11.68 2.02 33.01
N PRO A 85 10.39 1.62 33.09
CA PRO A 85 9.87 0.85 34.22
C PRO A 85 10.69 -0.42 34.49
N SER A 86 11.13 -0.59 35.73
CA SER A 86 11.99 -1.71 36.16
C SER A 86 11.43 -3.08 35.77
N ASN A 87 10.11 -3.19 35.76
CA ASN A 87 9.40 -4.43 35.49
C ASN A 87 9.49 -4.80 33.99
N TYR A 88 9.33 -3.82 33.10
CA TYR A 88 9.56 -3.99 31.66
C TYR A 88 11.03 -4.30 31.37
N VAL A 89 11.95 -3.61 32.07
CA VAL A 89 13.39 -3.89 32.00
C VAL A 89 13.72 -5.34 32.37
N ASN A 90 13.13 -5.83 33.46
CA ASN A 90 13.34 -7.20 33.91
C ASN A 90 12.75 -8.22 32.92
N LEU A 91 11.61 -7.89 32.30
CA LEU A 91 10.98 -8.76 31.32
C LEU A 91 11.85 -8.95 30.07
N TYR A 92 12.26 -7.87 29.40
CA TYR A 92 13.06 -8.03 28.18
C TYR A 92 14.45 -8.62 28.46
N LYS A 93 15.04 -8.37 29.64
CA LYS A 93 16.30 -9.01 30.06
C LYS A 93 16.16 -10.54 30.18
N LYS A 94 15.02 -11.03 30.69
CA LYS A 94 14.70 -12.47 30.72
C LYS A 94 14.49 -13.03 29.32
N CYS A 95 13.75 -12.33 28.46
CA CYS A 95 13.56 -12.70 27.05
C CYS A 95 14.89 -12.84 26.31
N TRP A 96 15.86 -12.03 26.69
CA TRP A 96 17.20 -12.07 26.13
C TRP A 96 18.13 -13.04 26.83
N SER A 97 17.75 -13.92 27.76
CA SER A 97 18.74 -14.79 28.44
C SER A 97 19.67 -15.54 27.48
N PHE A 98 20.98 -15.60 27.80
CA PHE A 98 21.96 -16.35 27.00
C PHE A 98 21.63 -17.84 26.98
N GLU A 99 21.18 -18.38 28.12
CA GLU A 99 20.67 -19.74 28.24
C GLU A 99 19.28 -19.85 27.63
N PRO A 100 19.09 -20.63 26.53
CA PRO A 100 17.80 -20.75 25.87
C PRO A 100 16.69 -21.28 26.79
N SER A 101 17.03 -22.16 27.73
CA SER A 101 16.11 -22.73 28.73
C SER A 101 15.60 -21.71 29.76
N GLN A 102 16.28 -20.57 29.91
CA GLN A 102 15.93 -19.50 30.84
C GLN A 102 15.10 -18.40 30.16
N ARG A 103 14.82 -18.51 28.86
CA ARG A 103 13.96 -17.58 28.16
C ARG A 103 12.48 -17.93 28.45
N PRO A 104 11.65 -16.95 28.82
CA PRO A 104 10.24 -17.17 29.05
C PRO A 104 9.51 -17.60 27.77
N THR A 105 8.40 -18.32 27.93
CA THR A 105 7.48 -18.61 26.83
C THR A 105 6.76 -17.34 26.37
N ILE A 106 6.23 -17.35 25.14
CA ILE A 106 5.50 -16.20 24.61
C ILE A 106 4.27 -15.87 25.48
N ASP A 107 3.59 -16.88 26.02
CA ASP A 107 2.42 -16.69 26.89
C ASP A 107 2.78 -16.00 28.21
N PHE A 108 3.94 -16.32 28.79
CA PHE A 108 4.44 -15.64 29.97
C PHE A 108 4.77 -14.16 29.67
N VAL A 109 5.37 -13.90 28.51
CA VAL A 109 5.71 -12.53 28.10
C VAL A 109 4.44 -11.70 27.89
N LEU A 110 3.43 -12.25 27.23
CA LEU A 110 2.15 -11.58 27.02
C LEU A 110 1.47 -11.24 28.36
N ASN A 111 1.39 -12.21 29.27
CA ASN A 111 0.76 -12.01 30.59
C ASN A 111 1.50 -10.94 31.43
N GLU A 112 2.83 -10.92 31.42
CA GLU A 112 3.59 -9.89 32.13
C GLU A 112 3.45 -8.50 31.48
N LEU A 113 3.29 -8.41 30.15
CA LEU A 113 3.02 -7.14 29.48
C LEU A 113 1.62 -6.60 29.80
N GLU A 114 0.61 -7.47 29.88
CA GLU A 114 -0.76 -7.10 30.27
C GLU A 114 -0.82 -6.53 31.68
N LYS A 115 -0.13 -7.15 32.65
CA LYS A 115 -0.05 -6.63 34.03
C LYS A 115 0.62 -5.26 34.13
N LEU A 116 1.52 -4.93 33.20
CA LEU A 116 2.18 -3.62 33.16
C LEU A 116 1.28 -2.50 32.65
N GLN A 117 0.10 -2.82 32.12
CA GLN A 117 -0.85 -1.84 31.60
C GLN A 117 -1.87 -1.36 32.64
N THR A 118 -2.05 -2.04 33.79
CA THR A 118 -3.37 -2.01 34.46
C THR A 118 -3.58 -1.07 35.64
N GLU A 119 -2.59 -0.53 36.37
CA GLU A 119 -2.89 -0.02 37.73
C GLU A 119 -3.05 1.50 37.91
N ASP A 120 -2.47 2.39 37.08
CA ASP A 120 -2.65 3.86 37.24
C ASP A 120 -2.99 4.62 35.93
N VAL A 121 -2.74 4.04 34.75
CA VAL A 121 -2.93 4.70 33.45
C VAL A 121 -4.36 4.51 32.92
N THR A 122 -5.01 3.40 33.28
CA THR A 122 -6.35 3.00 32.81
C THR A 122 -7.47 3.92 33.29
N TYR A 123 -7.42 4.39 34.53
CA TYR A 123 -8.44 5.28 35.12
C TYR A 123 -8.41 6.69 34.49
N ILE A 124 -7.21 7.27 34.32
CA ILE A 124 -7.03 8.58 33.68
C ILE A 124 -7.45 8.52 32.20
N GLU A 125 -7.13 7.43 31.48
CA GLU A 125 -7.62 7.22 30.12
C GLU A 125 -9.15 7.04 30.04
N HIS A 126 -9.79 6.46 31.06
CA HIS A 126 -11.25 6.32 31.13
C HIS A 126 -11.97 7.66 31.25
N GLU A 127 -11.58 8.49 32.23
CA GLU A 127 -12.21 9.80 32.43
C GLU A 127 -12.01 10.73 31.22
N LEU A 128 -10.80 10.74 30.64
CA LEU A 128 -10.52 11.52 29.44
C LEU A 128 -11.42 11.13 28.25
N PHE A 129 -11.73 9.83 28.10
CA PHE A 129 -12.62 9.35 27.05
C PHE A 129 -14.08 9.76 27.30
N ILE A 130 -14.55 9.62 28.54
CA ILE A 130 -15.89 10.05 28.94
C ILE A 130 -16.06 11.55 28.68
N ASP A 131 -15.08 12.36 29.07
CA ASP A 131 -15.10 13.81 28.87
C ASP A 131 -15.01 14.20 27.39
N GLN A 132 -14.10 13.59 26.63
CA GLN A 132 -13.91 13.83 25.19
C GLN A 132 -15.23 13.67 24.42
N PHE A 133 -15.99 12.63 24.74
CA PHE A 133 -17.26 12.34 24.07
C PHE A 133 -18.48 12.82 24.85
N SER A 134 -18.31 13.39 26.04
CA SER A 134 -19.39 13.77 26.95
C SER A 134 -20.41 12.63 27.15
N LEU A 135 -19.91 11.43 27.46
CA LEU A 135 -20.76 10.23 27.66
C LEU A 135 -21.60 10.30 28.93
N ASN A 136 -21.15 11.08 29.91
CA ASN A 136 -21.83 11.29 31.18
C ASN A 136 -22.96 12.34 31.13
N LYS A 137 -23.10 13.06 30.01
CA LYS A 137 -24.05 14.16 29.86
C LYS A 137 -25.26 13.72 29.05
N GLY A 138 -26.43 14.24 29.42
CA GLY A 138 -27.61 14.11 28.60
C GLY A 138 -27.51 14.95 27.34
N ARG A 139 -28.39 14.65 26.39
CA ARG A 139 -28.41 15.22 25.05
C ARG A 139 -29.82 15.60 24.67
N ASN A 140 -29.92 16.65 23.86
CA ASN A 140 -31.14 16.94 23.11
C ASN A 140 -30.90 16.63 21.64
N PHE A 141 -31.95 16.17 20.98
CA PHE A 141 -31.96 16.06 19.54
C PHE A 141 -32.25 17.46 18.96
N ASP A 142 -31.25 18.08 18.35
CA ASP A 142 -31.50 19.09 17.31
C ASP A 142 -31.82 18.31 16.04
N ASN A 143 -32.63 18.84 15.12
CA ASN A 143 -33.19 18.17 13.93
C ASN A 143 -32.21 17.35 13.05
N LYS A 144 -30.91 17.36 13.36
CA LYS A 144 -29.78 16.78 12.64
C LYS A 144 -28.84 15.91 13.49
N ASP A 145 -28.80 16.07 14.82
CA ASP A 145 -27.79 15.45 15.69
C ASP A 145 -28.15 15.54 17.19
N PHE A 146 -27.55 14.66 18.00
CA PHE A 146 -27.58 14.75 19.45
C PHE A 146 -26.52 15.73 19.96
N VAL A 147 -26.98 16.82 20.56
CA VAL A 147 -26.11 17.84 21.16
C VAL A 147 -25.99 17.59 22.67
N PRO A 148 -24.77 17.37 23.20
CA PRO A 148 -24.56 17.21 24.64
C PRO A 148 -24.89 18.50 25.38
N LYS A 149 -25.49 18.36 26.54
CA LYS A 149 -25.78 19.48 27.45
C LYS A 149 -24.64 19.74 28.42
N ILE A 150 -24.80 20.75 29.26
CA ILE A 150 -23.72 21.26 30.11
C ILE A 150 -23.50 20.34 31.31
N ALA A 151 -24.58 19.93 31.97
CA ALA A 151 -24.53 19.14 33.20
C ALA A 151 -24.44 17.64 32.96
N ALA A 152 -23.72 16.96 33.86
CA ALA A 152 -23.65 15.52 33.90
C ALA A 152 -24.94 14.95 34.51
N ILE A 153 -25.29 13.74 34.08
CA ILE A 153 -26.47 13.01 34.57
C ILE A 153 -26.04 11.71 35.24
N ILE A 154 -24.95 11.12 34.77
CA ILE A 154 -24.36 9.89 35.32
C ILE A 154 -22.92 10.15 35.74
N GLY A 155 -22.38 9.34 36.66
CA GLY A 155 -21.02 9.50 37.17
C GLY A 155 -19.95 9.20 36.11
N ASN A 156 -18.67 9.43 36.45
CA ASN A 156 -17.50 9.04 35.64
C ASN A 156 -16.88 7.68 36.06
N ASN A 157 -17.33 7.16 37.20
CA ASN A 157 -16.89 5.89 37.79
C ASN A 157 -17.65 4.67 37.24
N GLY A 158 -18.35 4.83 36.11
CA GLY A 158 -19.12 3.77 35.47
C GLY A 158 -18.27 2.76 34.70
N TYR A 159 -18.94 1.76 34.15
CA TYR A 159 -18.33 0.78 33.26
C TYR A 159 -18.37 1.27 31.82
N LEU A 160 -17.19 1.51 31.22
CA LEU A 160 -17.02 1.85 29.80
C LEU A 160 -16.34 0.70 29.08
N GLU A 161 -17.08 -0.01 28.24
CA GLU A 161 -16.57 -1.01 27.33
C GLU A 161 -16.19 -0.37 25.99
N LYS A 162 -15.00 -0.73 25.48
CA LYS A 162 -14.42 -0.21 24.23
C LYS A 162 -14.07 -1.38 23.32
N GLU A 163 -14.87 -1.62 22.30
CA GLU A 163 -14.62 -2.69 21.33
C GLU A 163 -13.97 -2.14 20.06
N LYS A 164 -12.83 -2.73 19.66
CA LYS A 164 -12.16 -2.35 18.41
C LYS A 164 -12.85 -2.97 17.20
N ILE A 165 -13.18 -2.14 16.22
CA ILE A 165 -13.78 -2.58 14.98
C ILE A 165 -12.68 -3.07 14.04
N ASN A 166 -12.37 -4.37 14.08
CA ASN A 166 -11.17 -4.96 13.45
C ASN A 166 -11.05 -4.72 11.93
N LEU A 167 -12.16 -4.66 11.20
CA LEU A 167 -12.13 -4.46 9.74
C LEU A 167 -12.23 -2.99 9.34
N SER A 168 -12.73 -2.10 10.22
CA SER A 168 -12.97 -0.66 9.97
C SER A 168 -13.37 -0.37 8.51
N VAL A 169 -14.32 -1.16 7.99
CA VAL A 169 -14.79 -0.99 6.62
C VAL A 169 -15.51 0.35 6.58
N PRO A 170 -15.11 1.28 5.71
CA PRO A 170 -15.80 2.56 5.63
C PRO A 170 -17.27 2.37 5.31
N ILE A 171 -18.13 3.25 5.80
CA ILE A 171 -19.56 3.29 5.47
C ILE A 171 -19.77 4.53 4.59
N ILE A 172 -20.34 4.34 3.42
CA ILE A 172 -20.50 5.39 2.41
C ILE A 172 -21.96 5.82 2.39
N PHE A 173 -22.21 7.11 2.50
CA PHE A 173 -23.52 7.72 2.33
C PHE A 173 -23.52 8.56 1.07
N LEU A 174 -24.30 8.12 0.09
CA LEU A 174 -24.50 8.81 -1.19
C LEU A 174 -25.80 9.61 -1.16
N PRO A 175 -25.87 10.80 -1.78
CA PRO A 175 -27.13 11.55 -1.86
C PRO A 175 -28.17 10.74 -2.66
N LYS A 176 -29.41 10.70 -2.19
CA LYS A 176 -30.52 10.05 -2.90
C LYS A 176 -30.81 10.79 -4.20
N GLU A 177 -30.97 10.05 -5.29
CA GLU A 177 -31.44 10.60 -6.57
C GLU A 177 -32.95 10.91 -6.48
N SER A 178 -33.34 12.00 -5.84
CA SER A 178 -34.71 12.52 -5.99
C SER A 178 -34.78 13.37 -7.26
N GLY A 179 -35.76 13.11 -8.14
CA GLY A 179 -35.98 13.85 -9.40
C GLY A 179 -36.32 15.35 -9.28
N ILE A 180 -36.06 15.95 -8.11
CA ILE A 180 -36.11 17.39 -7.84
C ILE A 180 -34.72 17.74 -7.36
N GLU A 181 -34.08 18.75 -7.98
CA GLU A 181 -32.71 19.21 -7.69
C GLU A 181 -32.36 19.09 -6.20
N THR A 182 -31.60 18.04 -5.85
CA THR A 182 -31.17 17.82 -4.48
C THR A 182 -30.24 18.94 -4.06
N GLN A 183 -30.61 19.67 -3.00
CA GLN A 183 -29.79 20.71 -2.37
C GLN A 183 -28.44 20.20 -1.82
N CYS A 184 -28.26 18.88 -1.68
CA CYS A 184 -27.03 18.29 -1.16
C CYS A 184 -26.46 17.25 -2.14
N ASN A 185 -25.30 17.57 -2.72
CA ASN A 185 -24.53 16.73 -3.64
C ASN A 185 -23.24 16.20 -2.99
N ASP A 186 -23.18 16.21 -1.65
CA ASP A 186 -21.99 15.80 -0.91
C ASP A 186 -22.07 14.32 -0.61
N VAL A 187 -20.94 13.62 -0.66
CA VAL A 187 -20.80 12.24 -0.18
C VAL A 187 -20.15 12.25 1.20
N LYS A 188 -20.67 11.44 2.12
CA LYS A 188 -20.08 11.24 3.45
C LYS A 188 -19.48 9.85 3.56
N ILE A 189 -18.27 9.78 4.07
CA ILE A 189 -17.53 8.52 4.29
C ILE A 189 -17.21 8.45 5.77
N LEU A 190 -17.80 7.48 6.44
CA LEU A 190 -17.56 7.21 7.86
C LEU A 190 -16.53 6.11 7.98
N ILE A 191 -15.52 6.31 8.82
CA ILE A 191 -14.52 5.29 9.12
C ILE A 191 -14.73 4.88 10.59
N PRO A 192 -15.43 3.77 10.86
CA PRO A 192 -15.70 3.31 12.22
C PRO A 192 -14.45 2.68 12.84
N ILE A 193 -14.16 3.02 14.12
CA ILE A 193 -12.92 2.63 14.81
C ILE A 193 -13.20 1.89 16.11
N LEU A 194 -14.08 2.42 16.97
CA LEU A 194 -14.48 1.78 18.22
C LEU A 194 -16.00 1.80 18.36
N SER A 195 -16.56 0.72 18.91
CA SER A 195 -17.87 0.75 19.53
C SER A 195 -17.70 1.00 21.02
N LEU A 196 -18.51 1.89 21.58
CA LEU A 196 -18.50 2.28 22.97
C LEU A 196 -19.81 1.86 23.62
N HIS A 197 -19.73 1.22 24.78
CA HIS A 197 -20.88 0.95 25.64
C HIS A 197 -20.61 1.52 27.02
N TYR A 198 -21.42 2.49 27.44
CA TYR A 198 -21.24 3.16 28.73
C TYR A 198 -22.45 2.99 29.63
N GLN A 199 -22.20 2.45 30.82
CA GLN A 199 -23.21 2.24 31.85
C GLN A 199 -22.73 2.80 33.19
N CYS A 200 -23.56 3.66 33.78
CA CYS A 200 -23.31 4.25 35.09
C CYS A 200 -24.65 4.68 35.71
N ASP A 201 -24.68 4.76 37.04
CA ASP A 201 -25.84 5.23 37.78
C ASP A 201 -25.98 6.76 37.69
N ALA A 202 -27.21 7.24 37.87
CA ALA A 202 -27.48 8.66 37.94
C ALA A 202 -26.76 9.31 39.13
N ILE A 203 -26.21 10.52 38.92
CA ILE A 203 -25.64 11.29 40.02
C ILE A 203 -26.74 11.79 40.96
N GLU A 204 -26.42 11.85 42.26
CA GLU A 204 -27.39 12.27 43.29
C GLU A 204 -27.94 13.68 43.03
N GLU A 205 -27.12 14.59 42.52
CA GLU A 205 -27.51 15.96 42.17
C GLU A 205 -28.68 15.99 41.16
N PHE A 206 -28.57 15.21 40.08
CA PHE A 206 -29.62 15.09 39.07
C PHE A 206 -30.91 14.50 39.67
N VAL A 207 -30.79 13.43 40.46
CA VAL A 207 -31.95 12.77 41.07
C VAL A 207 -32.66 13.71 42.05
N GLN A 208 -31.90 14.42 42.87
CA GLN A 208 -32.44 15.34 43.87
C GLN A 208 -33.09 16.56 43.21
N ASP A 209 -32.47 17.11 42.16
CA ASP A 209 -33.03 18.21 41.39
C ASP A 209 -34.43 17.88 40.82
N ILE A 210 -34.61 16.67 40.31
CA ILE A 210 -35.92 16.23 39.80
C ILE A 210 -36.91 16.00 40.94
N ARG A 211 -36.47 15.41 42.06
CA ARG A 211 -37.30 15.20 43.25
C ARG A 211 -37.86 16.53 43.78
N ASP A 212 -37.00 17.53 43.95
CA ASP A 212 -37.38 18.86 44.45
C ASP A 212 -38.44 19.52 43.56
N VAL A 213 -38.31 19.38 42.24
CA VAL A 213 -39.31 19.90 41.29
C VAL A 213 -40.64 19.16 41.42
N LEU A 214 -40.61 17.83 41.55
CA LEU A 214 -41.83 17.02 41.66
C LEU A 214 -42.61 17.28 42.96
N GLU A 215 -41.94 17.71 44.03
CA GLU A 215 -42.56 18.09 45.31
C GLU A 215 -43.26 19.45 45.28
N HIS A 216 -43.06 20.26 44.22
CA HIS A 216 -43.72 21.57 44.07
C HIS A 216 -45.25 21.42 43.97
N LEU A 217 -46.01 22.24 44.71
CA LEU A 217 -47.46 22.10 44.85
C LEU A 217 -48.26 22.45 43.56
N ASP A 218 -47.77 23.39 42.77
CA ASP A 218 -48.42 23.82 41.52
C ASP A 218 -47.99 22.95 40.32
N SER A 219 -48.97 22.32 39.66
CA SER A 219 -48.75 21.43 38.50
C SER A 219 -48.25 22.12 37.24
N THR A 220 -48.68 23.37 37.01
CA THR A 220 -48.23 24.16 35.85
C THR A 220 -46.78 24.54 36.03
N GLU A 221 -46.44 24.98 37.24
CA GLU A 221 -45.08 25.36 37.59
C GLU A 221 -44.14 24.16 37.61
N ARG A 222 -44.61 23.00 38.09
CA ARG A 222 -43.89 21.73 38.02
C ARG A 222 -43.51 21.36 36.59
N SER A 223 -44.46 21.42 35.65
CA SER A 223 -44.19 21.13 34.23
C SER A 223 -43.18 22.10 33.62
N ARG A 224 -43.28 23.40 33.95
CA ARG A 224 -42.32 24.43 33.50
C ARG A 224 -40.91 24.14 34.04
N MET A 225 -40.78 23.89 35.34
CA MET A 225 -39.51 23.61 36.01
C MET A 225 -38.87 22.29 35.53
N LEU A 226 -39.68 21.24 35.30
CA LEU A 226 -39.19 19.97 34.75
C LEU A 226 -38.60 20.19 33.36
N LYS A 227 -39.31 20.93 32.49
CA LYS A 227 -38.80 21.26 31.16
C LYS A 227 -37.48 22.00 31.24
N GLU A 228 -37.34 22.96 32.15
CA GLU A 228 -36.08 23.69 32.38
C GLU A 228 -34.95 22.76 32.85
N LYS A 229 -35.23 21.82 33.76
CA LYS A 229 -34.25 20.82 34.20
C LYS A 229 -33.84 19.90 33.05
N PHE A 230 -34.77 19.39 32.24
CA PHE A 230 -34.43 18.56 31.08
C PHE A 230 -33.79 19.35 29.93
N ASP A 231 -34.01 20.66 29.83
CA ASP A 231 -33.24 21.53 28.92
C ASP A 231 -31.80 21.75 29.40
N HIS A 232 -31.57 21.73 30.72
CA HIS A 232 -30.26 21.84 31.36
C HIS A 232 -29.44 20.53 31.31
N TYR A 233 -30.08 19.41 31.64
CA TYR A 233 -29.45 18.09 31.70
C TYR A 233 -29.48 17.36 30.35
N GLY A 234 -30.58 17.47 29.61
CA GLY A 234 -30.82 16.77 28.35
C GLY A 234 -31.92 15.71 28.46
N ASN A 235 -32.69 15.53 27.39
CA ASN A 235 -33.82 14.62 27.34
C ASN A 235 -33.42 13.14 27.13
N TYR A 236 -32.23 12.89 26.58
CA TYR A 236 -31.75 11.56 26.27
C TYR A 236 -30.35 11.30 26.82
N ILE A 237 -30.06 10.06 27.16
CA ILE A 237 -28.71 9.58 27.46
C ILE A 237 -28.31 8.54 26.42
N VAL A 238 -27.11 8.68 25.86
CA VAL A 238 -26.53 7.71 24.92
C VAL A 238 -25.82 6.64 25.73
N THR A 239 -26.20 5.38 25.51
CA THR A 239 -25.60 4.22 26.19
C THR A 239 -24.72 3.41 25.26
N SER A 240 -24.88 3.53 23.94
CA SER A 240 -23.98 2.94 22.97
C SER A 240 -23.79 3.82 21.75
N ALA A 241 -22.54 3.93 21.29
CA ALA A 241 -22.17 4.77 20.15
C ALA A 241 -20.95 4.21 19.43
N THR A 242 -20.90 4.39 18.11
CA THR A 242 -19.67 4.19 17.35
C THR A 242 -18.90 5.51 17.26
N VAL A 243 -17.61 5.46 17.58
CA VAL A 243 -16.67 6.55 17.32
C VAL A 243 -15.70 6.21 16.19
N GLY A 244 -15.33 7.24 15.44
CA GLY A 244 -14.52 7.12 14.25
C GLY A 244 -14.23 8.48 13.64
N GLY A 245 -14.13 8.54 12.32
CA GLY A 245 -13.86 9.78 11.61
C GLY A 245 -14.77 9.95 10.39
N VAL A 246 -15.08 11.20 10.05
CA VAL A 246 -15.92 11.55 8.90
C VAL A 246 -15.11 12.28 7.85
N ILE A 247 -15.19 11.80 6.61
CA ILE A 247 -14.72 12.51 5.42
C ILE A 247 -15.93 12.99 4.64
N THR A 248 -15.90 14.25 4.18
CA THR A 248 -16.91 14.83 3.28
C THR A 248 -16.30 15.08 1.92
N ILE A 249 -16.87 14.52 0.87
CA ILE A 249 -16.55 14.86 -0.52
C ILE A 249 -17.60 15.83 -1.01
N LYS A 250 -17.21 17.07 -1.30
CA LYS A 250 -18.15 18.09 -1.76
C LYS A 250 -18.38 18.00 -3.27
N ASP A 251 -19.57 18.37 -3.72
CA ASP A 251 -19.92 18.44 -5.14
C ASP A 251 -19.65 17.13 -5.93
N TRP A 252 -20.03 15.98 -5.37
CA TRP A 252 -19.73 14.66 -5.93
C TRP A 252 -20.09 14.49 -7.40
N SER A 253 -21.22 15.04 -7.84
CA SER A 253 -21.64 14.98 -9.25
C SER A 253 -20.70 15.70 -10.22
N LYS A 254 -19.89 16.67 -9.76
CA LYS A 254 -18.93 17.42 -10.58
C LYS A 254 -17.58 16.72 -10.73
N ILE A 255 -17.28 15.73 -9.90
CA ILE A 255 -16.03 14.97 -9.95
C ILE A 255 -16.12 13.92 -11.07
N ASP A 256 -15.12 13.85 -11.96
CA ASP A 256 -15.10 12.87 -13.04
C ASP A 256 -14.79 11.45 -12.55
N ASP A 257 -15.10 10.44 -13.38
CA ASP A 257 -14.96 9.03 -12.98
C ASP A 257 -13.51 8.59 -12.71
N VAL A 258 -12.52 9.22 -13.36
CA VAL A 258 -11.09 8.92 -13.12
C VAL A 258 -10.72 9.39 -11.71
N SER A 259 -11.09 10.63 -11.37
CA SER A 259 -10.89 11.21 -10.05
C SER A 259 -11.64 10.43 -8.95
N ARG A 260 -12.88 10.00 -9.20
CA ARG A 260 -13.64 9.11 -8.30
C ARG A 260 -12.94 7.77 -8.08
N SER A 261 -12.42 7.16 -9.14
CA SER A 261 -11.66 5.91 -9.06
C SER A 261 -10.35 6.09 -8.28
N ARG A 262 -9.70 7.24 -8.45
CA ARG A 262 -8.48 7.59 -7.72
C ARG A 262 -8.75 7.80 -6.23
N LEU A 263 -9.83 8.50 -5.87
CA LEU A 263 -10.28 8.65 -4.48
C LEU A 263 -10.43 7.31 -3.76
N LYS A 264 -11.15 6.37 -4.38
CA LYS A 264 -11.35 5.01 -3.84
C LYS A 264 -10.00 4.33 -3.53
N THR A 265 -9.04 4.51 -4.42
CA THR A 265 -7.69 3.92 -4.31
C THR A 265 -6.89 4.55 -3.16
N TYR A 266 -6.84 5.89 -3.09
CA TYR A 266 -6.15 6.57 -1.99
C TYR A 266 -6.77 6.27 -0.64
N LEU A 267 -8.10 6.20 -0.54
CA LEU A 267 -8.77 5.80 0.70
C LEU A 267 -8.34 4.39 1.14
N GLN A 268 -8.34 3.43 0.22
CA GLN A 268 -7.91 2.06 0.50
C GLN A 268 -6.45 2.00 0.95
N TRP A 269 -5.54 2.64 0.22
CA TRP A 269 -4.11 2.69 0.60
C TRP A 269 -3.89 3.38 1.94
N SER A 270 -4.68 4.40 2.26
CA SER A 270 -4.60 5.10 3.55
C SER A 270 -4.95 4.18 4.71
N ILE A 271 -5.98 3.36 4.54
CA ILE A 271 -6.40 2.36 5.53
C ILE A 271 -5.34 1.27 5.67
N GLU A 272 -4.81 0.76 4.56
CA GLU A 272 -3.74 -0.25 4.56
C GLU A 272 -2.45 0.29 5.21
N TYR A 273 -2.09 1.54 4.92
CA TYR A 273 -0.98 2.23 5.58
C TYR A 273 -1.23 2.38 7.09
N ALA A 274 -2.43 2.78 7.50
CA ALA A 274 -2.78 2.92 8.90
C ALA A 274 -2.65 1.59 9.67
N LYS A 275 -3.05 0.49 9.02
CA LYS A 275 -2.90 -0.89 9.52
C LYS A 275 -1.47 -1.43 9.45
N GLY A 276 -0.52 -0.72 8.84
CA GLY A 276 0.87 -1.16 8.70
C GLY A 276 1.10 -2.21 7.60
N ILE A 277 0.14 -2.37 6.69
CA ILE A 277 0.18 -3.34 5.59
C ILE A 277 0.95 -2.77 4.38
N ARG A 278 0.90 -1.46 4.17
CA ARG A 278 1.47 -0.77 3.01
C ARG A 278 2.32 0.44 3.43
N LEU A 279 3.26 0.85 2.57
CA LEU A 279 3.99 2.12 2.69
C LEU A 279 3.15 3.30 2.18
N LYS A 280 3.60 4.54 2.44
CA LYS A 280 2.97 5.76 1.96
C LYS A 280 3.27 5.99 0.47
N ASN A 281 2.48 5.37 -0.40
CA ASN A 281 2.67 5.51 -1.83
C ASN A 281 2.13 6.87 -2.30
N PHE A 282 2.95 7.59 -3.07
CA PHE A 282 2.60 8.89 -3.65
C PHE A 282 2.17 9.94 -2.60
N GLU A 283 2.86 10.01 -1.46
CA GLU A 283 2.47 10.94 -0.37
C GLU A 283 2.49 12.42 -0.80
N ASP A 284 3.31 12.75 -1.79
CA ASP A 284 3.45 14.10 -2.35
C ASP A 284 2.36 14.42 -3.40
N ALA A 285 1.51 13.47 -3.78
CA ALA A 285 0.51 13.66 -4.82
C ALA A 285 -0.60 14.63 -4.36
N GLU A 286 -0.85 15.67 -5.15
CA GLU A 286 -1.96 16.60 -4.98
C GLU A 286 -3.30 15.88 -5.22
N ILE A 287 -4.26 16.11 -4.32
CA ILE A 287 -5.60 15.50 -4.35
C ILE A 287 -6.73 16.51 -4.06
N ASP A 288 -6.42 17.80 -4.19
CA ASP A 288 -7.36 18.91 -3.95
C ASP A 288 -8.55 18.88 -4.93
N ASP A 289 -8.31 18.39 -6.15
CA ASP A 289 -9.31 18.11 -7.18
C ASP A 289 -10.37 17.07 -6.75
N LEU A 290 -10.09 16.23 -5.75
CA LEU A 290 -11.06 15.30 -5.17
C LEU A 290 -12.07 16.00 -4.26
N ASN A 291 -11.90 17.29 -3.97
CA ASN A 291 -12.76 18.11 -3.12
C ASN A 291 -13.02 17.48 -1.74
N LEU A 292 -12.01 16.76 -1.22
CA LEU A 292 -12.07 15.99 0.02
C LEU A 292 -11.87 16.91 1.23
N HIS A 293 -12.78 16.82 2.19
CA HIS A 293 -12.77 17.64 3.40
C HIS A 293 -12.82 16.79 4.67
N ILE A 294 -12.04 17.21 5.65
CA ILE A 294 -12.00 16.68 7.02
C ILE A 294 -12.11 17.88 7.95
N ASP A 295 -13.04 17.85 8.91
CA ASP A 295 -13.33 19.00 9.80
C ASP A 295 -13.52 20.33 9.04
N SER A 296 -14.21 20.26 7.90
CA SER A 296 -14.43 21.38 6.97
C SER A 296 -13.16 21.97 6.31
N LYS A 297 -11.99 21.34 6.48
CA LYS A 297 -10.74 21.72 5.81
C LYS A 297 -10.47 20.80 4.63
N ASN A 298 -10.11 21.38 3.49
CA ASN A 298 -9.74 20.62 2.30
C ASN A 298 -8.39 19.91 2.51
N VAL A 299 -8.29 18.66 2.07
CA VAL A 299 -7.05 17.87 2.11
C VAL A 299 -6.29 18.03 0.80
N GLN A 300 -5.10 18.63 0.89
CA GLN A 300 -4.32 19.05 -0.28
C GLN A 300 -3.54 17.91 -0.96
N ASN A 301 -3.02 16.95 -0.20
CA ASN A 301 -2.21 15.85 -0.74
C ASN A 301 -2.51 14.52 -0.05
N ALA A 302 -2.11 13.41 -0.69
CA ALA A 302 -2.32 12.06 -0.19
C ALA A 302 -1.62 11.79 1.15
N GLY A 303 -0.44 12.38 1.39
CA GLY A 303 0.29 12.27 2.65
C GLY A 303 -0.49 12.80 3.85
N ASN A 304 -1.24 13.90 3.67
CA ASN A 304 -2.14 14.46 4.69
C ASN A 304 -3.30 13.50 5.00
N LEU A 305 -3.88 12.85 3.99
CA LEU A 305 -4.91 11.82 4.18
C LEU A 305 -4.36 10.60 4.93
N TYR A 306 -3.18 10.10 4.53
CA TYR A 306 -2.49 9.00 5.22
C TYR A 306 -2.23 9.30 6.68
N LYS A 307 -1.74 10.51 6.97
CA LYS A 307 -1.50 10.95 8.34
C LYS A 307 -2.79 10.99 9.15
N TRP A 308 -3.85 11.60 8.61
CA TRP A 308 -5.12 11.70 9.33
C TRP A 308 -5.74 10.33 9.60
N ILE A 309 -5.79 9.43 8.62
CA ILE A 309 -6.30 8.06 8.85
C ILE A 309 -5.40 7.31 9.85
N LYS A 310 -4.07 7.50 9.82
CA LYS A 310 -3.18 6.91 10.83
C LYS A 310 -3.46 7.46 12.23
N ASP A 311 -3.66 8.76 12.37
CA ASP A 311 -4.01 9.40 13.64
C ASP A 311 -5.39 8.93 14.15
N LEU A 312 -6.33 8.68 13.25
CA LEU A 312 -7.64 8.11 13.54
C LEU A 312 -7.53 6.69 14.13
N TYR A 313 -6.72 5.82 13.51
CA TYR A 313 -6.44 4.47 14.02
C TYR A 313 -5.62 4.45 15.31
N ASN A 314 -4.93 5.55 15.61
CA ASN A 314 -4.22 5.77 16.88
C ASN A 314 -5.08 6.54 17.91
N TYR A 315 -6.39 6.64 17.69
CA TYR A 315 -7.37 7.24 18.59
C TYR A 315 -7.18 8.74 18.90
N LYS A 316 -6.48 9.51 18.04
CA LYS A 316 -6.15 10.92 18.30
C LYS A 316 -7.18 11.94 17.84
N CYS A 317 -8.00 11.59 16.86
CA CYS A 317 -8.95 12.51 16.20
C CYS A 317 -10.33 11.85 16.00
N LEU A 318 -10.77 11.09 17.01
CA LEU A 318 -12.08 10.43 17.01
C LEU A 318 -13.22 11.41 17.30
N GLU A 319 -14.34 11.22 16.62
CA GLU A 319 -15.64 11.84 16.91
C GLU A 319 -16.75 10.77 16.94
N ILE A 320 -17.90 11.10 17.54
CA ILE A 320 -19.09 10.22 17.47
C ILE A 320 -19.67 10.28 16.06
N ILE A 321 -19.75 9.11 15.42
CA ILE A 321 -20.27 8.99 14.05
C ILE A 321 -21.63 8.29 14.00
N SER A 322 -22.00 7.54 15.03
CA SER A 322 -23.32 6.91 15.16
C SER A 322 -23.72 6.75 16.62
N TYR A 323 -25.01 6.94 16.91
CA TYR A 323 -25.65 6.67 18.19
C TYR A 323 -26.49 5.40 18.05
N GLU A 324 -26.02 4.31 18.63
CA GLU A 324 -26.60 2.97 18.44
C GLU A 324 -27.72 2.69 19.42
N LYS A 325 -27.53 3.10 20.68
CA LYS A 325 -28.52 2.95 21.75
C LYS A 325 -28.56 4.19 22.61
N PHE A 326 -29.76 4.69 22.83
CA PHE A 326 -30.03 5.80 23.72
C PHE A 326 -31.38 5.58 24.39
N LYS A 327 -31.62 6.24 25.51
CA LYS A 327 -32.91 6.16 26.20
C LYS A 327 -33.26 7.50 26.82
N PRO A 328 -34.55 7.77 27.07
CA PRO A 328 -34.95 8.97 27.79
C PRO A 328 -34.27 9.05 29.16
N THR A 329 -33.75 10.23 29.48
CA THR A 329 -32.99 10.48 30.70
C THR A 329 -33.78 10.14 31.97
N TYR A 330 -35.09 10.39 32.00
CA TYR A 330 -35.93 10.11 33.17
C TYR A 330 -35.92 8.62 33.57
N GLN A 331 -35.59 7.71 32.65
CA GLN A 331 -35.46 6.27 32.95
C GLN A 331 -34.22 5.92 33.79
N LEU A 332 -33.37 6.90 34.11
CA LEU A 332 -32.28 6.77 35.08
C LEU A 332 -32.72 7.09 36.51
N LEU A 333 -33.92 7.65 36.70
CA LEU A 333 -34.43 7.99 38.02
C LEU A 333 -34.89 6.73 38.78
N PRO A 334 -34.96 6.78 40.12
CA PRO A 334 -35.63 5.77 40.92
C PRO A 334 -37.09 5.51 40.48
N GLU A 335 -37.58 4.27 40.64
CA GLU A 335 -38.91 3.84 40.15
C GLU A 335 -40.07 4.72 40.62
N ASP A 336 -39.98 5.27 41.84
CA ASP A 336 -41.01 6.13 42.43
C ASP A 336 -41.12 7.51 41.75
N LEU A 337 -40.05 7.95 41.07
CA LEU A 337 -40.00 9.22 40.34
C LEU A 337 -40.34 9.04 38.86
N ILE A 338 -39.99 7.91 38.24
CA ILE A 338 -40.20 7.65 36.80
C ILE A 338 -41.65 7.94 36.39
N GLN A 339 -42.61 7.33 37.08
CA GLN A 339 -44.03 7.44 36.73
C GLN A 339 -44.52 8.89 36.86
N LYS A 340 -44.11 9.58 37.93
CA LYS A 340 -44.47 10.98 38.17
C LYS A 340 -43.87 11.88 37.09
N THR A 341 -42.60 11.71 36.75
CA THR A 341 -41.95 12.50 35.70
C THR A 341 -42.62 12.30 34.34
N PHE A 342 -42.97 11.06 34.01
CA PHE A 342 -43.65 10.73 32.75
C PHE A 342 -45.01 11.40 32.61
N GLU A 343 -45.79 11.51 33.68
CA GLU A 343 -47.10 12.18 33.67
C GLU A 343 -47.04 13.68 33.36
N PHE A 344 -45.94 14.35 33.72
CA PHE A 344 -45.78 15.80 33.51
C PHE A 344 -44.94 16.16 32.28
N CYS A 345 -44.28 15.18 31.66
CA CYS A 345 -43.43 15.39 30.49
C CYS A 345 -43.93 14.56 29.31
N ASN A 346 -44.46 15.23 28.28
CA ASN A 346 -44.72 14.63 26.98
C ASN A 346 -43.38 14.41 26.26
N PHE A 347 -42.65 13.35 26.62
CA PHE A 347 -41.45 12.96 25.90
C PHE A 347 -41.86 12.47 24.51
N GLU A 348 -41.29 13.08 23.47
CA GLU A 348 -41.46 12.59 22.11
C GLU A 348 -40.86 11.18 22.01
N HIS A 349 -41.65 10.22 21.54
CA HIS A 349 -41.14 8.89 21.27
C HIS A 349 -40.23 8.99 20.04
N THR A 350 -38.93 8.84 20.25
CA THR A 350 -38.01 8.54 19.16
C THR A 350 -38.08 7.04 18.92
N ASP A 351 -38.24 6.62 17.66
CA ASP A 351 -38.09 5.20 17.32
C ASP A 351 -36.67 4.76 17.75
N ASP A 352 -36.54 3.57 18.34
CA ASP A 352 -35.29 2.95 18.83
C ASP A 352 -34.26 2.62 17.70
N SER A 353 -34.30 3.37 16.61
CA SER A 353 -33.43 3.23 15.45
C SER A 353 -32.08 3.94 15.64
N GLU A 354 -31.03 3.34 15.08
CA GLU A 354 -29.69 3.92 15.00
C GLU A 354 -29.73 5.34 14.37
N ILE A 355 -29.13 6.32 15.04
CA ILE A 355 -29.01 7.70 14.52
C ILE A 355 -27.58 7.93 14.05
N ILE A 356 -27.41 8.20 12.75
CA ILE A 356 -26.10 8.55 12.19
C ILE A 356 -25.83 10.04 12.42
N SER A 357 -24.73 10.34 13.08
CA SER A 357 -24.32 11.71 13.43
C SER A 357 -24.18 12.57 12.17
N ARG A 358 -24.88 13.71 12.15
CA ARG A 358 -24.81 14.73 11.08
C ARG A 358 -25.17 14.23 9.67
N ILE A 359 -25.95 13.16 9.55
CA ILE A 359 -26.41 12.61 8.25
C ILE A 359 -27.94 12.55 8.21
N HIS A 360 -28.53 13.13 7.16
CA HIS A 360 -29.98 13.21 6.95
C HIS A 360 -30.56 11.92 6.34
N SER A 361 -31.89 11.75 6.40
CA SER A 361 -32.64 10.66 5.74
C SER A 361 -32.55 10.66 4.20
N GLN A 362 -31.93 11.69 3.61
CA GLN A 362 -31.75 11.87 2.16
C GLN A 362 -30.56 11.09 1.58
N TYR A 363 -29.94 10.19 2.35
CA TYR A 363 -28.78 9.43 1.92
C TYR A 363 -29.07 7.94 1.75
N ASP A 364 -28.43 7.33 0.77
CA ASP A 364 -28.35 5.88 0.61
C ASP A 364 -27.04 5.35 1.21
N LYS A 365 -27.15 4.37 2.11
CA LYS A 365 -26.03 3.70 2.78
C LYS A 365 -25.47 2.59 1.88
N LYS A 366 -24.15 2.57 1.69
CA LYS A 366 -23.41 1.48 1.02
C LYS A 366 -22.21 1.05 1.85
N SER A 367 -21.83 -0.23 1.74
CA SER A 367 -20.56 -0.70 2.29
C SER A 367 -19.39 -0.11 1.50
N GLY A 368 -18.32 0.30 2.19
CA GLY A 368 -17.10 0.80 1.58
C GLY A 368 -16.42 -0.23 0.69
N LEU A 369 -16.49 -1.51 1.05
CA LEU A 369 -15.96 -2.59 0.21
C LEU A 369 -16.73 -2.64 -1.11
N GLU A 370 -18.07 -2.71 -1.04
CA GLU A 370 -18.93 -2.71 -2.22
C GLU A 370 -18.72 -1.46 -3.08
N TRP A 371 -18.54 -0.30 -2.44
CA TRP A 371 -18.29 0.96 -3.15
C TRP A 371 -16.93 0.96 -3.87
N VAL A 372 -15.89 0.39 -3.27
CA VAL A 372 -14.56 0.25 -3.90
C VAL A 372 -14.60 -0.79 -5.03
N THR A 373 -15.32 -1.90 -4.86
CA THR A 373 -15.33 -3.03 -5.80
C THR A 373 -16.34 -2.89 -6.95
N SER A 374 -17.35 -2.02 -6.83
CA SER A 374 -18.41 -1.86 -7.82
C SER A 374 -18.09 -0.80 -8.88
N PRO A 375 -18.29 -1.08 -10.20
CA PRO A 375 -18.63 -2.38 -10.81
C PRO A 375 -17.41 -3.29 -11.10
N GLN A 376 -16.18 -2.76 -11.05
CA GLN A 376 -14.94 -3.50 -11.22
C GLN A 376 -13.83 -2.85 -10.37
N LEU A 377 -12.91 -3.66 -9.84
CA LEU A 377 -11.83 -3.16 -9.00
C LEU A 377 -10.94 -2.16 -9.80
N PRO A 378 -10.66 -0.96 -9.28
CA PRO A 378 -9.80 0.01 -9.95
C PRO A 378 -8.43 -0.56 -10.30
N LEU A 379 -8.04 -0.48 -11.58
CA LEU A 379 -6.70 -0.88 -12.03
C LEU A 379 -5.59 -0.13 -11.26
N MET A 380 -5.90 1.09 -10.82
CA MET A 380 -5.03 1.94 -10.01
C MET A 380 -4.52 1.23 -8.75
N LEU A 381 -5.29 0.31 -8.15
CA LEU A 381 -4.87 -0.41 -6.95
C LEU A 381 -3.60 -1.26 -7.15
N TYR A 382 -3.35 -1.71 -8.38
CA TYR A 382 -2.19 -2.53 -8.75
C TYR A 382 -0.97 -1.72 -9.17
N ILE A 383 -1.07 -0.39 -9.26
CA ILE A 383 0.01 0.43 -9.84
C ILE A 383 1.31 0.31 -9.04
N CYS A 384 1.22 0.17 -7.73
CA CYS A 384 2.39 0.00 -6.87
C CYS A 384 3.03 -1.37 -7.06
N ASP A 385 2.22 -2.43 -7.21
CA ASP A 385 2.71 -3.77 -7.55
C ASP A 385 3.42 -3.71 -8.92
N TRP A 386 2.83 -3.08 -9.94
CA TRP A 386 3.48 -2.92 -11.24
C TRP A 386 4.77 -2.12 -11.18
N ILE A 387 4.82 -1.01 -10.43
CA ILE A 387 6.04 -0.22 -10.24
C ILE A 387 7.16 -1.08 -9.66
N GLN A 388 6.82 -1.89 -8.65
CA GLN A 388 7.78 -2.74 -7.94
C GLN A 388 8.20 -3.95 -8.78
N ASP A 389 7.23 -4.77 -9.21
CA ASP A 389 7.45 -6.06 -9.87
C ASP A 389 8.08 -5.88 -11.25
N ASN A 390 7.79 -4.77 -11.94
CA ASN A 390 8.42 -4.43 -13.22
C ASN A 390 9.62 -3.47 -13.09
N SER A 391 10.00 -3.08 -11.86
CA SER A 391 11.15 -2.20 -11.58
C SER A 391 11.11 -0.88 -12.37
N LEU A 392 9.97 -0.18 -12.35
CA LEU A 392 9.75 1.00 -13.21
C LEU A 392 10.59 2.22 -12.83
N GLN A 393 11.15 2.23 -11.61
CA GLN A 393 12.06 3.27 -11.11
C GLN A 393 13.53 3.04 -11.50
N TYR A 394 13.82 1.94 -12.19
CA TYR A 394 15.16 1.47 -12.49
C TYR A 394 15.44 1.63 -13.98
N GLY A 395 16.66 2.05 -14.31
CA GLY A 395 17.07 2.12 -15.70
C GLY A 395 17.24 0.75 -16.34
N VAL A 396 17.20 0.77 -17.67
CA VAL A 396 17.42 -0.37 -18.53
C VAL A 396 18.90 -0.44 -18.90
N ILE A 397 19.52 -1.59 -18.67
CA ILE A 397 20.89 -1.90 -19.06
C ILE A 397 20.86 -2.58 -20.43
N LEU A 398 21.60 -2.02 -21.38
CA LEU A 398 21.85 -2.67 -22.67
C LEU A 398 22.81 -3.85 -22.45
N ARG A 399 22.40 -5.05 -22.86
CA ARG A 399 23.28 -6.24 -22.90
C ARG A 399 23.16 -6.90 -24.27
N ARG A 400 24.02 -7.88 -24.53
CA ARG A 400 24.15 -8.53 -25.83
C ARG A 400 22.88 -9.23 -26.34
N SER A 401 22.12 -9.87 -25.45
CA SER A 401 20.99 -10.74 -25.83
C SER A 401 19.64 -10.26 -25.30
N LYS A 402 19.57 -9.83 -24.04
CA LYS A 402 18.35 -9.34 -23.39
C LYS A 402 18.66 -8.15 -22.50
N PHE A 403 17.73 -7.22 -22.37
CA PHE A 403 17.90 -6.12 -21.43
C PHE A 403 18.19 -6.61 -20.01
N GLY A 404 19.16 -5.97 -19.37
CA GLY A 404 19.31 -6.02 -17.93
C GLY A 404 18.44 -4.95 -17.27
N ARG A 405 18.12 -5.16 -16.00
CA ARG A 405 17.60 -4.12 -15.12
C ARG A 405 18.72 -3.63 -14.21
N ALA A 406 18.75 -2.33 -13.99
CA ALA A 406 19.65 -1.70 -13.05
C ALA A 406 19.44 -2.25 -11.63
N LYS A 407 20.48 -2.21 -10.80
CA LYS A 407 20.43 -2.69 -9.42
C LYS A 407 19.79 -1.70 -8.45
N LYS A 408 19.75 -0.42 -8.80
CA LYS A 408 19.28 0.68 -7.96
C LYS A 408 18.25 1.54 -8.70
N ALA A 409 17.26 2.02 -7.94
CA ALA A 409 16.30 2.98 -8.43
C ALA A 409 16.99 4.33 -8.67
N ALA A 410 16.65 5.01 -9.75
CA ALA A 410 17.21 6.32 -10.07
C ALA A 410 16.32 7.48 -9.59
N PHE A 411 15.02 7.24 -9.43
CA PHE A 411 14.02 8.25 -9.10
C PHE A 411 12.85 7.66 -8.29
N LYS A 412 12.08 8.53 -7.65
CA LYS A 412 10.76 8.23 -7.11
C LYS A 412 9.67 8.89 -7.97
N PHE A 413 8.47 8.32 -7.93
CA PHE A 413 7.28 8.95 -8.51
C PHE A 413 6.69 9.95 -7.52
N LEU A 414 6.34 11.14 -8.01
CA LEU A 414 5.67 12.19 -7.22
C LEU A 414 4.15 12.01 -7.21
N LYS A 415 3.60 11.47 -8.29
CA LYS A 415 2.18 11.10 -8.44
C LYS A 415 2.04 9.79 -9.20
N GLU A 416 0.84 9.24 -9.23
CA GLU A 416 0.54 8.03 -9.98
C GLU A 416 0.84 8.20 -11.49
N PRO A 417 1.52 7.23 -12.13
CA PRO A 417 1.59 7.17 -13.58
C PRO A 417 0.21 7.06 -14.24
N LYS A 418 0.07 7.61 -15.44
CA LYS A 418 -1.17 7.55 -16.22
C LYS A 418 -1.38 6.13 -16.74
N ILE A 419 -2.60 5.60 -16.53
CA ILE A 419 -3.02 4.28 -17.02
C ILE A 419 -3.99 4.46 -18.20
N THR A 420 -3.71 3.79 -19.33
CA THR A 420 -4.59 3.75 -20.50
C THR A 420 -4.91 2.31 -20.87
N ARG A 421 -6.19 1.93 -20.95
CA ARG A 421 -6.59 0.59 -21.41
C ARG A 421 -6.36 0.45 -22.92
N ILE A 422 -5.83 -0.69 -23.34
CA ILE A 422 -5.59 -1.03 -24.75
C ILE A 422 -6.47 -2.21 -25.18
N ASN A 423 -6.44 -3.29 -24.40
CA ASN A 423 -7.18 -4.53 -24.64
C ASN A 423 -7.04 -5.06 -26.09
N LYS A 424 -5.78 -5.21 -26.55
CA LYS A 424 -5.42 -5.69 -27.89
C LYS A 424 -4.61 -6.97 -27.80
N ILE A 425 -4.87 -7.91 -28.69
CA ILE A 425 -4.05 -9.11 -28.88
C ILE A 425 -3.36 -9.00 -30.23
N THR A 426 -2.05 -9.23 -30.26
CA THR A 426 -1.25 -9.27 -31.49
C THR A 426 -0.65 -10.66 -31.64
N VAL A 427 -0.99 -11.37 -32.71
CA VAL A 427 -0.26 -12.58 -33.15
C VAL A 427 0.63 -12.18 -34.31
N ILE A 428 1.93 -12.44 -34.20
CA ILE A 428 2.89 -12.08 -35.25
C ILE A 428 3.84 -13.24 -35.53
N LEU A 429 4.08 -13.51 -36.82
CA LEU A 429 5.16 -14.34 -37.33
C LEU A 429 6.01 -13.48 -38.24
N THR A 430 7.28 -13.31 -37.91
CA THR A 430 8.17 -12.41 -38.65
C THR A 430 9.61 -12.90 -38.64
N GLN A 431 10.33 -12.63 -39.73
CA GLN A 431 11.77 -12.76 -39.82
C GLN A 431 12.38 -11.36 -39.97
N PRO A 432 12.94 -10.78 -38.88
CA PRO A 432 13.66 -9.52 -38.93
C PRO A 432 14.79 -9.58 -39.96
N LYS A 433 14.99 -8.51 -40.73
CA LYS A 433 16.03 -8.47 -41.78
C LYS A 433 17.42 -8.34 -41.17
N THR A 434 17.52 -7.57 -40.10
CA THR A 434 18.78 -7.25 -39.43
C THR A 434 18.82 -7.83 -38.03
N ARG A 435 20.04 -8.09 -37.52
CA ARG A 435 20.21 -8.50 -36.10
C ARG A 435 19.73 -7.43 -35.12
N GLN A 436 19.77 -6.15 -35.51
CA GLN A 436 19.22 -5.07 -34.69
C GLN A 436 17.69 -5.17 -34.59
N GLU A 437 16.99 -5.34 -35.71
CA GLU A 437 15.54 -5.52 -35.71
C GLU A 437 15.13 -6.74 -34.87
N ALA A 438 15.89 -7.84 -34.95
CA ALA A 438 15.67 -9.02 -34.11
C ALA A 438 15.83 -8.72 -32.62
N TYR A 439 16.88 -7.98 -32.25
CA TYR A 439 17.09 -7.55 -30.86
C TYR A 439 15.97 -6.64 -30.34
N LEU A 440 15.51 -5.69 -31.16
CA LEU A 440 14.41 -4.78 -30.82
C LEU A 440 13.11 -5.56 -30.58
N LEU A 441 12.77 -6.47 -31.49
CA LEU A 441 11.59 -7.31 -31.40
C LEU A 441 11.62 -8.24 -30.17
N GLU A 442 12.75 -8.90 -29.92
CA GLU A 442 12.93 -9.84 -28.80
C GLU A 442 12.76 -9.17 -27.43
N ASN A 443 13.08 -7.88 -27.34
CA ASN A 443 12.98 -7.10 -26.10
C ASN A 443 11.74 -6.19 -26.05
N GLY A 444 10.83 -6.28 -27.04
CA GLY A 444 9.61 -5.47 -27.09
C GLY A 444 9.87 -3.96 -27.22
N ILE A 445 10.97 -3.57 -27.87
CA ILE A 445 11.38 -2.17 -27.99
C ILE A 445 10.72 -1.54 -29.22
N ILE A 446 10.02 -0.43 -29.00
CA ILE A 446 9.53 0.43 -30.06
C ILE A 446 10.35 1.71 -30.02
N LEU A 447 11.23 1.90 -31.01
CA LEU A 447 11.97 3.15 -31.21
C LEU A 447 11.26 3.98 -32.29
N LYS A 448 10.97 5.23 -31.97
CA LYS A 448 10.40 6.22 -32.89
C LYS A 448 11.46 7.27 -33.20
N GLU A 449 11.32 7.93 -34.35
CA GLU A 449 12.25 9.03 -34.73
C GLU A 449 12.25 10.15 -33.67
N GLU A 450 11.09 10.44 -33.08
CA GLU A 450 10.91 11.43 -32.01
C GLU A 450 11.65 11.12 -30.70
N ASP A 451 12.00 9.85 -30.44
CA ASP A 451 12.80 9.48 -29.27
C ASP A 451 14.21 10.09 -29.33
N GLY A 452 14.70 10.41 -30.55
CA GLY A 452 16.05 10.96 -30.76
C GLY A 452 17.16 10.04 -30.25
N ILE A 453 16.87 8.73 -30.13
CA ILE A 453 17.82 7.73 -29.64
C ILE A 453 18.41 6.96 -30.81
N GLU A 454 19.70 7.16 -31.00
CA GLU A 454 20.53 6.24 -31.77
C GLU A 454 21.24 5.30 -30.80
N LEU A 455 20.92 4.01 -30.84
CA LEU A 455 21.49 3.00 -29.93
C LEU A 455 23.03 3.02 -29.91
N GLU A 456 23.65 3.38 -31.02
CA GLU A 456 25.11 3.47 -31.20
C GLU A 456 25.74 4.72 -30.58
N LYS A 457 24.92 5.72 -30.22
CA LYS A 457 25.35 7.00 -29.63
C LYS A 457 24.97 7.11 -28.15
N ILE A 458 24.55 6.01 -27.52
CA ILE A 458 24.19 6.00 -26.10
C ILE A 458 25.49 6.12 -25.28
N PRO A 459 25.62 7.15 -24.43
CA PRO A 459 26.84 7.38 -23.66
C PRO A 459 27.04 6.33 -22.57
N PHE A 460 28.27 6.24 -22.06
CA PHE A 460 28.66 5.39 -20.92
C PHE A 460 28.54 3.88 -21.16
N THR A 461 28.61 3.49 -22.42
CA THR A 461 28.50 2.09 -22.83
C THR A 461 29.85 1.48 -23.24
N GLU A 462 30.91 2.29 -23.26
CA GLU A 462 32.21 1.97 -23.89
C GLU A 462 33.08 0.96 -23.11
N HIS A 463 32.67 0.50 -21.92
CA HIS A 463 33.51 -0.33 -21.05
C HIS A 463 32.81 -1.47 -20.28
N ILE A 464 31.56 -1.83 -20.60
CA ILE A 464 30.78 -2.81 -19.79
C ILE A 464 30.43 -4.12 -20.48
N LEU A 465 30.67 -4.27 -21.76
CA LEU A 465 30.16 -5.44 -22.45
C LEU A 465 31.25 -6.50 -22.63
N ASP A 466 30.91 -7.74 -22.30
CA ASP A 466 31.41 -8.95 -22.97
C ASP A 466 30.91 -8.98 -24.45
N VAL A 467 31.21 -7.89 -25.20
CA VAL A 467 31.13 -7.57 -26.65
C VAL A 467 30.48 -6.19 -26.93
N PRO A 468 31.11 -5.29 -27.71
CA PRO A 468 30.95 -3.83 -27.65
C PRO A 468 29.69 -3.31 -28.34
N LEU A 469 29.32 -2.04 -28.08
CA LEU A 469 28.34 -1.27 -28.88
C LEU A 469 28.57 -1.34 -30.41
N GLU A 470 29.79 -1.68 -30.82
CA GLU A 470 30.19 -1.98 -32.19
C GLU A 470 29.35 -3.09 -32.84
N ASP A 471 28.83 -4.04 -32.05
CA ASP A 471 27.86 -5.03 -32.53
C ASP A 471 26.54 -4.36 -32.93
N PHE A 472 26.07 -3.29 -32.27
CA PHE A 472 24.89 -2.55 -32.73
C PHE A 472 25.14 -1.87 -34.09
N LYS A 473 26.32 -1.25 -34.29
CA LYS A 473 26.73 -0.66 -35.59
C LYS A 473 26.75 -1.70 -36.71
N ASN A 474 27.32 -2.87 -36.43
CA ASN A 474 27.44 -3.95 -37.41
C ASN A 474 26.12 -4.73 -37.58
N SER A 475 25.30 -4.85 -36.53
CA SER A 475 24.04 -5.60 -36.52
C SER A 475 23.00 -5.03 -37.47
N LYS A 476 23.04 -3.72 -37.77
CA LYS A 476 22.23 -3.08 -38.82
C LYS A 476 22.50 -3.64 -40.21
N LYS A 477 23.73 -4.11 -40.45
CA LYS A 477 24.19 -4.63 -41.75
C LYS A 477 24.21 -6.16 -41.79
N GLN A 478 24.21 -6.80 -40.62
CA GLN A 478 24.21 -8.26 -40.50
C GLN A 478 22.80 -8.83 -40.55
N PHE A 479 22.59 -9.79 -41.44
CA PHE A 479 21.32 -10.49 -41.55
C PHE A 479 20.98 -11.30 -40.30
N SER A 480 19.69 -11.37 -39.99
CA SER A 480 19.15 -12.26 -38.97
C SER A 480 18.56 -13.52 -39.60
N ASN A 481 18.97 -14.68 -39.10
CA ASN A 481 18.36 -15.97 -39.43
C ASN A 481 17.27 -16.36 -38.41
N ALA A 482 16.95 -15.47 -37.47
CA ALA A 482 15.96 -15.72 -36.44
C ALA A 482 14.55 -15.46 -36.96
N ILE A 483 13.65 -16.40 -36.71
CA ILE A 483 12.22 -16.28 -36.96
C ILE A 483 11.54 -16.20 -35.60
N TYR A 484 10.64 -15.23 -35.43
CA TYR A 484 9.90 -15.01 -34.20
C TYR A 484 8.42 -15.27 -34.44
N CYS A 485 7.82 -16.08 -33.57
CA CYS A 485 6.38 -16.22 -33.45
C CYS A 485 5.98 -15.77 -32.04
N GLN A 486 5.17 -14.72 -31.96
CA GLN A 486 4.75 -14.11 -30.69
C GLN A 486 3.24 -13.92 -30.64
N ILE A 487 2.68 -14.13 -29.46
CA ILE A 487 1.30 -13.80 -29.10
C ILE A 487 1.38 -12.82 -27.95
N ILE A 488 1.01 -11.57 -28.19
CA ILE A 488 1.19 -10.47 -27.25
C ILE A 488 -0.17 -9.95 -26.84
N PHE A 489 -0.42 -9.98 -25.54
CA PHE A 489 -1.62 -9.46 -24.88
C PHE A 489 -1.28 -8.09 -24.33
N HIS A 490 -1.75 -7.06 -25.02
CA HIS A 490 -1.59 -5.67 -24.62
C HIS A 490 -2.80 -5.26 -23.77
N THR A 491 -2.66 -5.26 -22.45
CA THR A 491 -3.77 -4.96 -21.54
C THR A 491 -3.85 -3.45 -21.31
N ILE A 492 -2.77 -2.85 -20.81
CA ILE A 492 -2.70 -1.43 -20.46
C ILE A 492 -1.38 -0.79 -20.89
N LYS A 493 -1.40 0.53 -21.02
CA LYS A 493 -0.22 1.38 -21.06
C LYS A 493 -0.08 2.14 -19.75
N ILE A 494 1.12 2.17 -19.22
CA ILE A 494 1.55 3.04 -18.13
C ILE A 494 2.49 4.08 -18.73
N SER A 495 2.20 5.35 -18.51
CA SER A 495 3.04 6.46 -18.99
C SER A 495 3.26 7.52 -17.91
N PHE A 496 4.42 8.16 -17.92
CA PHE A 496 4.74 9.24 -17.00
C PHE A 496 5.67 10.29 -17.65
N ASP A 497 5.53 11.53 -17.21
CA ASP A 497 6.39 12.63 -17.64
C ASP A 497 7.57 12.85 -16.70
N ILE A 498 8.60 13.55 -17.17
CA ILE A 498 9.77 13.92 -16.35
C ILE A 498 9.33 14.82 -15.17
N SER A 499 8.27 15.60 -15.33
CA SER A 499 7.66 16.39 -14.24
C SER A 499 7.18 15.52 -13.10
N ASP A 500 6.74 14.30 -13.39
CA ASP A 500 6.04 13.40 -12.46
C ASP A 500 7.00 12.58 -11.59
N ILE A 501 8.31 12.75 -11.78
CA ILE A 501 9.36 12.00 -11.09
C ILE A 501 10.38 12.94 -10.46
N GLU A 502 11.02 12.48 -9.38
CA GLU A 502 12.12 13.19 -8.71
C GLU A 502 13.31 12.23 -8.57
N TYR A 503 14.51 12.67 -8.96
CA TYR A 503 15.70 11.84 -8.81
C TYR A 503 15.98 11.55 -7.34
N LEU A 504 16.50 10.36 -7.05
CA LEU A 504 16.94 10.03 -5.71
C LEU A 504 18.29 10.70 -5.42
N GLN A 505 18.45 11.24 -4.21
CA GLN A 505 19.70 11.90 -3.84
C GLN A 505 20.91 10.94 -3.93
N GLU A 506 20.71 9.64 -3.67
CA GLU A 506 21.74 8.62 -3.88
C GLU A 506 22.22 8.57 -5.33
N PHE A 507 21.30 8.70 -6.30
CA PHE A 507 21.63 8.70 -7.72
C PHE A 507 22.44 9.96 -8.09
N SER A 508 22.01 11.15 -7.65
CA SER A 508 22.76 12.39 -7.88
C SER A 508 24.15 12.32 -7.26
N ASN A 509 24.25 11.91 -5.98
CA ASN A 509 25.52 11.81 -5.27
C ASN A 509 26.47 10.83 -5.96
N ALA A 510 25.97 9.69 -6.44
CA ALA A 510 26.78 8.70 -7.13
C ALA A 510 27.36 9.28 -8.44
N VAL A 511 26.55 10.02 -9.21
CA VAL A 511 27.05 10.71 -10.41
C VAL A 511 28.06 11.80 -10.05
N ASP A 512 27.79 12.64 -9.05
CA ASP A 512 28.68 13.73 -8.66
C ASP A 512 30.04 13.22 -8.15
N LEU A 513 30.05 12.13 -7.36
CA LEU A 513 31.29 11.48 -6.90
C LEU A 513 32.14 10.99 -8.06
N THR A 514 31.54 10.40 -9.10
CA THR A 514 32.31 10.00 -10.29
C THR A 514 32.87 11.18 -11.07
N ARG A 515 32.26 12.37 -10.98
CA ARG A 515 32.71 13.59 -11.67
C ARG A 515 33.87 14.32 -10.97
N GLN A 516 34.13 14.00 -9.70
CA GLN A 516 35.23 14.60 -8.93
C GLN A 516 36.59 13.96 -9.24
N ASP A 517 36.63 12.87 -10.02
CA ASP A 517 37.87 12.25 -10.47
C ASP A 517 38.62 13.19 -11.42
N GLN A 518 39.84 13.57 -11.07
CA GLN A 518 40.66 14.49 -11.87
C GLN A 518 41.14 13.86 -13.18
N ASN A 519 41.09 12.53 -13.31
CA ASN A 519 41.47 11.82 -14.53
C ASN A 519 40.23 11.51 -15.38
N GLN A 520 40.15 12.12 -16.57
CA GLN A 520 39.05 11.94 -17.52
C GLN A 520 38.82 10.48 -17.95
N LEU A 521 39.88 9.68 -18.05
CA LEU A 521 39.77 8.27 -18.41
C LEU A 521 39.15 7.44 -17.27
N SER A 522 39.61 7.68 -16.04
CA SER A 522 39.05 7.06 -14.84
C SER A 522 37.59 7.48 -14.62
N GLN A 523 37.28 8.76 -14.85
CA GLN A 523 35.93 9.29 -14.83
C GLN A 523 35.00 8.56 -15.81
N ASN A 524 35.40 8.43 -17.09
CA ASN A 524 34.58 7.73 -18.09
C ASN A 524 34.36 6.25 -17.71
N LYS A 525 35.41 5.57 -17.24
CA LYS A 525 35.32 4.18 -16.78
C LYS A 525 34.36 4.02 -15.59
N ASN A 526 34.42 4.95 -14.64
CA ASN A 526 33.54 4.94 -13.46
C ASN A 526 32.08 5.25 -13.84
N LEU A 527 31.85 6.20 -14.74
CA LEU A 527 30.51 6.50 -15.27
C LEU A 527 29.94 5.32 -16.06
N CYS A 528 30.77 4.65 -16.87
CA CYS A 528 30.36 3.40 -17.50
C CYS A 528 29.89 2.43 -16.42
N LYS A 529 30.76 2.08 -15.45
CA LYS A 529 30.43 1.16 -14.34
C LYS A 529 29.12 1.50 -13.63
N LEU A 530 28.92 2.78 -13.35
CA LEU A 530 27.74 3.30 -12.68
C LEU A 530 26.45 3.02 -13.48
N PHE A 531 26.44 3.36 -14.77
CA PHE A 531 25.24 3.21 -15.60
C PHE A 531 25.03 1.79 -16.12
N GLY A 532 26.07 1.00 -16.36
CA GLY A 532 25.86 -0.37 -16.83
C GLY A 532 25.71 -1.43 -15.74
N ASP A 533 25.67 -1.04 -14.46
CA ASP A 533 25.34 -1.95 -13.36
C ASP A 533 24.30 -1.35 -12.39
N ASP A 534 24.58 -0.16 -11.85
CA ASP A 534 23.78 0.39 -10.76
C ASP A 534 22.50 1.08 -11.24
N TYR A 535 22.55 1.92 -12.27
CA TYR A 535 21.43 2.82 -12.62
C TYR A 535 20.83 2.63 -14.02
N GLY A 536 21.47 1.88 -14.92
CA GLY A 536 20.99 1.68 -16.30
C GLY A 536 21.38 2.83 -17.24
N HIS A 537 21.17 2.63 -18.55
CA HIS A 537 21.51 3.62 -19.57
C HIS A 537 20.27 4.38 -20.06
N LEU A 538 19.17 3.64 -20.20
CA LEU A 538 17.93 4.12 -20.80
C LEU A 538 16.78 4.05 -19.81
N LEU A 539 15.77 4.87 -20.05
CA LEU A 539 14.52 4.89 -19.31
C LEU A 539 13.37 4.93 -20.32
N PRO A 540 12.54 3.88 -20.42
CA PRO A 540 11.27 3.97 -21.13
C PRO A 540 10.26 4.72 -20.27
N ARG A 541 9.57 5.70 -20.87
CA ARG A 541 8.54 6.48 -20.17
C ARG A 541 7.13 6.01 -20.46
N THR A 542 6.95 5.22 -21.53
CA THR A 542 5.68 4.55 -21.83
C THR A 542 5.90 3.04 -21.95
N LEU A 543 5.14 2.29 -21.16
CA LEU A 543 5.29 0.85 -20.98
C LEU A 543 3.95 0.18 -21.22
N THR A 544 3.92 -0.83 -22.08
CA THR A 544 2.74 -1.66 -22.24
C THR A 544 2.88 -2.88 -21.34
N LEU A 545 1.90 -3.09 -20.46
CA LEU A 545 1.82 -4.28 -19.63
C LEU A 545 0.82 -5.28 -20.21
N GLY A 546 1.02 -6.54 -19.84
CA GLY A 546 0.13 -7.65 -20.13
C GLY A 546 0.89 -8.97 -20.08
N GLY A 547 0.78 -9.78 -21.14
CA GLY A 547 1.47 -11.07 -21.22
C GLY A 547 1.95 -11.36 -22.63
N VAL A 548 3.05 -12.11 -22.74
CA VAL A 548 3.58 -12.55 -24.03
C VAL A 548 3.88 -14.04 -24.00
N LEU A 549 3.46 -14.72 -25.06
CA LEU A 549 3.91 -16.06 -25.41
C LEU A 549 4.82 -15.93 -26.63
N SER A 550 6.03 -16.45 -26.54
CA SER A 550 7.01 -16.29 -27.61
C SER A 550 7.75 -17.59 -27.92
N LYS A 551 8.15 -17.72 -29.19
CA LYS A 551 9.04 -18.77 -29.63
C LYS A 551 9.96 -18.26 -30.74
N LYS A 552 11.24 -18.57 -30.60
CA LYS A 552 12.32 -18.20 -31.53
C LYS A 552 12.81 -19.45 -32.25
N TYR A 553 12.95 -19.35 -33.56
CA TYR A 553 13.51 -20.39 -34.43
C TYR A 553 14.75 -19.85 -35.12
N ILE A 554 15.64 -20.74 -35.56
CA ILE A 554 16.84 -20.41 -36.32
C ILE A 554 16.75 -21.15 -37.66
N SER A 555 16.74 -20.40 -38.76
CA SER A 555 16.77 -20.98 -40.10
C SER A 555 18.18 -21.47 -40.44
N ASN A 556 18.28 -22.70 -40.95
CA ASN A 556 19.53 -23.45 -41.00
C ASN A 556 20.46 -23.11 -42.17
N ASN A 557 20.04 -22.42 -43.24
CA ASN A 557 20.94 -21.96 -44.32
C ASN A 557 20.23 -21.04 -45.35
N HIS A 558 20.30 -19.72 -45.16
CA HIS A 558 19.70 -18.61 -45.93
C HIS A 558 18.39 -18.05 -45.35
N PRO A 559 18.16 -16.71 -45.44
CA PRO A 559 16.89 -16.13 -45.04
C PRO A 559 15.78 -16.79 -45.86
N THR A 560 14.86 -17.48 -45.18
CA THR A 560 13.65 -18.07 -45.76
C THR A 560 12.66 -17.01 -46.27
N ASP A 561 13.02 -15.72 -46.14
CA ASP A 561 12.26 -14.52 -46.50
C ASP A 561 10.79 -14.66 -46.09
N ILE A 562 10.57 -15.10 -44.84
CA ILE A 562 9.22 -15.28 -44.30
C ILE A 562 8.57 -13.90 -44.24
N PRO A 563 7.52 -13.63 -45.03
CA PRO A 563 6.84 -12.35 -44.99
C PRO A 563 6.22 -12.18 -43.60
N THR A 564 6.24 -10.95 -43.08
CA THR A 564 5.62 -10.68 -41.78
C THR A 564 4.12 -10.94 -41.88
N GLN A 565 3.65 -11.93 -41.14
CA GLN A 565 2.24 -12.25 -40.95
C GLN A 565 1.79 -11.69 -39.60
N ARG A 566 0.63 -11.03 -39.59
CA ARG A 566 0.10 -10.38 -38.39
C ARG A 566 -1.41 -10.53 -38.31
N LEU A 567 -1.90 -10.89 -37.13
CA LEU A 567 -3.31 -10.88 -36.76
C LEU A 567 -3.47 -10.00 -35.52
N ASP A 568 -4.27 -8.94 -35.64
CA ASP A 568 -4.65 -8.10 -34.51
C ASP A 568 -6.11 -8.38 -34.13
N LEU A 569 -6.35 -8.68 -32.86
CA LEU A 569 -7.68 -8.92 -32.29
C LEU A 569 -7.94 -7.95 -31.14
N LYS A 570 -9.23 -7.76 -30.81
CA LYS A 570 -9.63 -7.13 -29.54
C LYS A 570 -9.73 -8.22 -28.48
N ASP A 571 -9.35 -7.90 -27.25
CA ASP A 571 -9.39 -8.86 -26.13
C ASP A 571 -10.81 -9.41 -25.88
N ASN A 572 -11.83 -8.56 -26.11
CA ASN A 572 -13.23 -8.90 -25.93
C ASN A 572 -13.86 -9.63 -27.15
N ASP A 573 -13.07 -10.01 -28.16
CA ASP A 573 -13.57 -10.65 -29.37
C ASP A 573 -14.05 -12.09 -29.09
N PRO A 574 -15.35 -12.40 -29.25
CA PRO A 574 -15.86 -13.75 -29.05
C PRO A 574 -15.13 -14.75 -29.94
N GLY A 575 -14.46 -15.73 -29.33
CA GLY A 575 -13.68 -16.74 -30.05
C GLY A 575 -12.27 -16.29 -30.46
N ALA A 576 -11.70 -15.24 -29.84
CA ALA A 576 -10.30 -14.85 -30.06
C ALA A 576 -9.32 -16.04 -29.99
N HIS A 577 -9.46 -16.90 -28.97
CA HIS A 577 -8.66 -18.12 -28.83
C HIS A 577 -8.75 -19.03 -30.07
N HIS A 578 -9.95 -19.22 -30.63
CA HIS A 578 -10.15 -20.06 -31.81
C HIS A 578 -9.51 -19.44 -33.06
N LYS A 579 -9.60 -18.11 -33.23
CA LYS A 579 -8.92 -17.40 -34.33
C LYS A 579 -7.40 -17.52 -34.22
N ILE A 580 -6.86 -17.43 -32.99
CA ILE A 580 -5.43 -17.62 -32.72
C ILE A 580 -5.02 -19.06 -33.06
N GLU A 581 -5.77 -20.07 -32.62
CA GLU A 581 -5.46 -21.47 -32.95
C GLU A 581 -5.48 -21.74 -34.45
N GLN A 582 -6.50 -21.25 -35.16
CA GLN A 582 -6.62 -21.40 -36.61
C GLN A 582 -5.43 -20.76 -37.35
N VAL A 583 -5.02 -19.54 -36.97
CA VAL A 583 -3.88 -18.87 -37.63
C VAL A 583 -2.57 -19.61 -37.36
N LEU A 584 -2.38 -20.08 -36.12
CA LEU A 584 -1.20 -20.85 -35.73
C LEU A 584 -1.13 -22.20 -36.45
N GLU A 585 -2.25 -22.88 -36.65
CA GLU A 585 -2.32 -24.12 -37.44
C GLU A 585 -2.03 -23.90 -38.92
N THR A 586 -2.52 -22.79 -39.47
CA THR A 586 -2.25 -22.38 -40.86
C THR A 586 -0.75 -22.16 -41.05
N TRP A 587 -0.12 -21.35 -40.18
CA TRP A 587 1.32 -21.10 -40.26
C TRP A 587 2.16 -22.36 -40.06
N ASN A 588 1.73 -23.30 -39.22
CA ASN A 588 2.41 -24.58 -39.02
C ASN A 588 2.41 -25.47 -40.27
N LYS A 589 1.41 -25.31 -41.16
CA LYS A 589 1.30 -26.02 -42.44
C LYS A 589 2.07 -25.31 -43.55
N GLU A 590 2.04 -23.98 -43.55
CA GLU A 590 2.69 -23.14 -44.57
C GLU A 590 4.21 -23.07 -44.42
N PHE A 591 4.71 -22.95 -43.18
CA PHE A 591 6.12 -22.71 -42.90
C PHE A 591 6.77 -23.91 -42.18
N LYS A 592 7.54 -24.71 -42.93
CA LYS A 592 8.16 -25.96 -42.45
C LYS A 592 9.12 -25.77 -41.26
N ASP A 593 9.74 -24.59 -41.15
CA ASP A 593 10.70 -24.26 -40.08
C ASP A 593 10.03 -23.72 -38.80
N VAL A 594 8.71 -23.61 -38.78
CA VAL A 594 7.93 -23.04 -37.67
C VAL A 594 7.10 -24.14 -37.00
N ASN A 595 7.21 -24.26 -35.68
CA ASN A 595 6.42 -25.20 -34.88
C ASN A 595 5.61 -24.49 -33.78
N THR A 596 4.34 -24.23 -34.06
CA THR A 596 3.42 -23.49 -33.17
C THR A 596 2.74 -24.36 -32.09
N PHE A 597 3.23 -25.58 -31.82
CA PHE A 597 2.60 -26.50 -30.85
C PHE A 597 2.68 -26.01 -29.40
N TYR A 598 3.72 -25.26 -29.06
CA TYR A 598 3.91 -24.68 -27.74
C TYR A 598 4.71 -23.38 -27.82
N PHE A 599 4.57 -22.56 -26.80
CA PHE A 599 5.26 -21.30 -26.60
C PHE A 599 5.84 -21.20 -25.18
N LEU A 600 6.73 -20.24 -24.97
CA LEU A 600 7.22 -19.89 -23.64
C LEU A 600 6.58 -18.57 -23.19
N ASN A 601 6.11 -18.52 -21.94
CA ASN A 601 5.73 -17.25 -21.30
C ASN A 601 6.98 -16.49 -20.81
N ASN A 602 6.78 -15.33 -20.17
CA ASN A 602 7.88 -14.51 -19.65
C ASN A 602 8.68 -15.17 -18.52
N ASP A 603 8.06 -16.09 -17.79
CA ASP A 603 8.67 -16.85 -16.68
C ASP A 603 9.43 -18.09 -17.18
N GLY A 604 9.27 -18.43 -18.46
CA GLY A 604 9.88 -19.59 -19.09
C GLY A 604 9.01 -20.86 -19.06
N ASP A 605 7.76 -20.76 -18.61
CA ASP A 605 6.82 -21.88 -18.61
C ASP A 605 6.36 -22.22 -20.02
N VAL A 606 6.17 -23.51 -20.25
CA VAL A 606 5.67 -24.05 -21.52
C VAL A 606 4.15 -23.97 -21.56
N ILE A 607 3.61 -23.22 -22.51
CA ILE A 607 2.18 -23.14 -22.79
C ILE A 607 1.89 -23.83 -24.12
N TYR A 608 1.16 -24.93 -24.07
CA TYR A 608 0.72 -25.66 -25.26
C TYR A 608 -0.38 -24.89 -26.00
N ARG A 609 -0.44 -25.05 -27.33
CA ARG A 609 -1.37 -24.30 -28.20
C ARG A 609 -2.82 -24.38 -27.76
N ASN A 610 -3.29 -25.57 -27.39
CA ASN A 610 -4.64 -25.83 -26.90
C ASN A 610 -4.94 -25.22 -25.52
N ASN A 611 -3.91 -24.80 -24.77
CA ASN A 611 -4.04 -24.18 -23.46
C ASN A 611 -3.89 -22.65 -23.52
N ILE A 612 -3.67 -22.06 -24.71
CA ILE A 612 -3.53 -20.60 -24.85
C ILE A 612 -4.79 -19.89 -24.33
N GLY A 613 -5.98 -20.41 -24.63
CA GLY A 613 -7.24 -19.82 -24.17
C GLY A 613 -7.38 -19.77 -22.64
N ASP A 614 -6.89 -20.77 -21.92
CA ASP A 614 -6.96 -20.81 -20.45
C ASP A 614 -5.87 -19.95 -19.81
N TRP A 615 -4.68 -19.92 -20.41
CA TRP A 615 -3.63 -18.98 -20.02
C TRP A 615 -4.10 -17.52 -20.18
N MET A 616 -4.81 -17.18 -21.26
CA MET A 616 -5.41 -15.86 -21.47
C MET A 616 -6.41 -15.47 -20.38
N LYS A 617 -7.32 -16.39 -20.02
CA LYS A 617 -8.32 -16.13 -18.96
C LYS A 617 -7.64 -15.91 -17.61
N THR A 618 -6.61 -16.69 -17.31
CA THR A 618 -5.81 -16.55 -16.08
C THR A 618 -5.14 -15.18 -16.02
N LEU A 619 -4.49 -14.77 -17.10
CA LEU A 619 -3.84 -13.46 -17.22
C LEU A 619 -4.85 -12.30 -17.04
N ALA A 620 -6.06 -12.42 -17.60
CA ALA A 620 -7.10 -11.40 -17.47
C ALA A 620 -7.68 -11.32 -16.04
N ALA A 621 -7.76 -12.45 -15.33
CA ALA A 621 -8.25 -12.52 -13.96
C ALA A 621 -7.25 -12.00 -12.92
N GLU A 622 -5.95 -11.97 -13.24
CA GLU A 622 -4.88 -11.57 -12.33
C GLU A 622 -4.08 -10.36 -12.83
N PRO A 623 -4.61 -9.12 -12.79
CA PRO A 623 -3.89 -7.93 -13.24
C PRO A 623 -2.52 -7.71 -12.58
N LYS A 624 -2.32 -8.23 -11.37
CA LYS A 624 -1.06 -8.14 -10.64
C LYS A 624 0.11 -8.86 -11.37
N SER A 625 -0.18 -9.93 -12.12
CA SER A 625 0.87 -10.70 -12.84
C SER A 625 1.32 -10.06 -14.14
N TRP A 626 0.73 -8.93 -14.55
CA TRP A 626 1.07 -8.29 -15.82
C TRP A 626 2.50 -7.78 -15.83
N SER A 627 3.21 -8.19 -16.89
CA SER A 627 4.61 -7.85 -17.12
C SER A 627 4.76 -6.95 -18.33
N ILE A 628 5.92 -6.28 -18.43
CA ILE A 628 6.24 -5.44 -19.59
C ILE A 628 6.31 -6.32 -20.85
N VAL A 629 5.43 -6.04 -21.81
CA VAL A 629 5.41 -6.69 -23.14
C VAL A 629 6.01 -5.79 -24.21
N SER A 630 5.94 -4.47 -24.03
CA SER A 630 6.64 -3.53 -24.90
C SER A 630 6.94 -2.20 -24.18
N SER A 631 7.89 -1.46 -24.74
CA SER A 631 8.39 -0.20 -24.18
C SER A 631 8.66 0.80 -25.31
N GLU A 632 8.21 2.04 -25.12
CA GLU A 632 8.33 3.16 -26.05
C GLU A 632 8.60 4.47 -25.29
N ASP A 633 8.79 5.58 -26.01
CA ASP A 633 9.09 6.90 -25.44
C ASP A 633 10.36 6.85 -24.58
N TRP A 634 11.46 6.56 -25.24
CA TRP A 634 12.73 6.27 -24.59
C TRP A 634 13.54 7.55 -24.35
N MET A 635 14.24 7.61 -23.22
CA MET A 635 15.21 8.67 -22.93
C MET A 635 16.49 8.12 -22.28
N GLN A 636 17.60 8.86 -22.34
CA GLN A 636 18.78 8.50 -21.54
C GLN A 636 18.55 8.85 -20.06
N ILE A 637 18.84 7.92 -19.15
CA ILE A 637 18.42 8.07 -17.74
C ILE A 637 19.13 9.20 -16.99
N TYR A 638 20.38 9.53 -17.36
CA TYR A 638 21.09 10.66 -16.74
C TYR A 638 20.39 12.01 -16.96
N LYS A 639 19.49 12.12 -17.96
CA LYS A 639 18.68 13.33 -18.16
C LYS A 639 17.67 13.55 -17.04
N VAL A 640 17.36 12.55 -16.21
CA VAL A 640 16.54 12.72 -15.00
C VAL A 640 17.20 13.71 -14.02
N LEU A 641 18.54 13.81 -14.01
CA LEU A 641 19.28 14.77 -13.17
C LEU A 641 19.25 16.21 -13.70
N LYS A 642 18.82 16.44 -14.94
CA LYS A 642 18.75 17.80 -15.54
C LYS A 642 17.54 18.61 -15.07
N LYS A 643 16.77 18.12 -14.08
CA LYS A 643 15.58 18.77 -13.51
C LYS A 643 15.90 20.00 -12.62
N LYS A 644 16.96 20.75 -12.91
CA LYS A 644 17.24 22.04 -12.25
C LYS A 644 17.15 23.19 -13.22
#